data_AF-A0A5C3F135-F1
#
_entry.id   AF-A0A5C3F135-F1
#
_cell.length_a   1.000
_cell.length_b   1.000
_cell.length_c   1.000
_cell.angle_alpha   90.00
_cell.angle_beta   90.00
_cell.angle_gamma   90.00
#
_symmetry.space_group_name_H-M   'P 1'
#
loop_
_entity.id
_entity.type
_entity.pdbx_description
1 polymer ?
#
loop_
_entity_poly.entity_id
_entity_poly.type
_entity_poly.pdbx_seq_one_letter_code
_entity_poly.pdbx_strand_id
1 'polypeptide(L)'
;MRSTCWPFDFGLLLGALGHHGHHHHPRPNPAARIMAARASSRLYRHAKLSIPTRAPTASSLPSTQRHSACRSPQTPPLLATPPSLRRHRHSTAIFKPSPSLSAAAQTLPPLSSINAADHERDNQLLRALFDNPSASSSASSASPAAMAPTGLFQIPSLTSPQHFIDLAQHTLARAQLLVDRIARANNPDTPPHELAQVVRNLDRLSDLLCGVIDMAELVRNAHPDPYWASAANAAYEYLCGYMNVLNTHTGLYAVLKKILSDPRIVDSLSEEAVAVANVFLRDFEKSGIHLAPEQRQRFVELSDEILVLGRGFLQDIAGNGADEADGDGANPYAKANANTASPSPHEQPVEIPLAWLKGMNPTLVNALRSSCHDATDSSLFFSPSEHPWAFQTILKHSPDEQARKVAFAAANSASAAQIQRLERLLKARAELAVLTGASSYAEMSLGDKMAKKPDNVEEFLRALTNHHRPRAARDMDKLRRLKLKDQLARLNGDARTLAASHTQLPAFHAWDRDLYTDAHFRSPSMRSVQPLSPFFSLGSVFAGLSRLFSALYGIRLRAAPVAPGEVWSEGSGDVMKVEVLDEREGAKAGAGGSTGSTAPEGLVGTIYADLWSREGKPGGAAHYTVRCSRRVDLDDEAGDFEHGRSESGGRVHPTDLGGDGGIGNPLHVPTSFQRDRPGRFQHPVVVLMCDFPRPNGSSQTSPCLLGWHEVETLFHEMGHAIHSMIGRTAYHNVSGTRCATDFVELPSILMEHFLSSPAVIDVVARHYGTDAKLPYEHLETHLAASKSLEGLDTYHQIQLATLDQVYHSSRAAQDGFDSSAVYAAIDGEMTLGADDGGLTSSSDGPVPVHPQTKFSHLFGYGSTYYSYLLDRAIASRVFKDLFERDPLSRGAGDKLKEVLRYGGGKDAWSLLATLLGDERLKEGGREAMRIVGRWGIEDEKREAKARL
;
A
#
# COMPACT_ATOMS: atom_id res chain seq x y z
N MET A 1 -5.09 5.37 0.64
CA MET A 1 -5.47 4.63 -0.58
C MET A 1 -4.32 4.70 -1.59
N ARG A 2 -4.15 3.73 -2.49
CA ARG A 2 -3.09 3.74 -3.53
C ARG A 2 -3.69 3.88 -4.93
N SER A 3 -3.06 4.69 -5.77
CA SER A 3 -3.52 5.09 -7.10
C SER A 3 -3.68 3.91 -8.08
N THR A 4 -4.91 3.61 -8.49
CA THR A 4 -5.24 2.56 -9.48
C THR A 4 -4.94 3.05 -10.90
N CYS A 5 -3.84 2.56 -11.48
CA CYS A 5 -3.47 2.85 -12.86
C CYS A 5 -4.36 2.12 -13.89
N TRP A 6 -4.23 2.44 -15.18
CA TRP A 6 -4.54 1.49 -16.25
C TRP A 6 -3.31 0.61 -16.54
N PRO A 7 -3.42 -0.74 -16.64
CA PRO A 7 -4.64 -1.53 -16.53
C PRO A 7 -5.25 -1.57 -15.14
N PHE A 8 -6.57 -1.53 -15.08
CA PHE A 8 -7.29 -1.40 -13.82
C PHE A 8 -7.30 -2.75 -13.10
N ASP A 9 -6.51 -2.89 -12.03
CA ASP A 9 -6.50 -4.14 -11.26
C ASP A 9 -7.82 -4.25 -10.46
N PHE A 10 -8.68 -5.19 -10.87
CA PHE A 10 -9.94 -5.52 -10.20
C PHE A 10 -9.76 -5.79 -8.69
N GLY A 11 -8.57 -6.24 -8.26
CA GLY A 11 -8.23 -6.46 -6.86
C GLY A 11 -8.05 -5.18 -6.03
N LEU A 12 -7.54 -4.09 -6.63
CA LEU A 12 -7.26 -2.85 -5.86
C LEU A 12 -8.53 -2.06 -5.49
N LEU A 13 -9.59 -2.15 -6.31
CA LEU A 13 -10.91 -1.58 -5.98
C LEU A 13 -11.51 -2.26 -4.72
N LEU A 14 -11.17 -3.54 -4.47
CA LEU A 14 -11.65 -4.31 -3.31
C LEU A 14 -11.12 -3.75 -1.98
N GLY A 15 -9.88 -3.25 -1.97
CA GLY A 15 -9.25 -2.69 -0.77
C GLY A 15 -9.70 -1.25 -0.47
N ALA A 16 -9.81 -0.40 -1.49
CA ALA A 16 -10.09 1.03 -1.32
C ALA A 16 -11.46 1.31 -0.67
N LEU A 17 -12.50 0.55 -1.04
CA LEU A 17 -13.87 0.73 -0.53
C LEU A 17 -14.06 0.25 0.92
N GLY A 18 -13.07 -0.42 1.52
CA GLY A 18 -13.22 -1.09 2.81
C GLY A 18 -12.99 -0.26 4.07
N HIS A 19 -12.68 1.04 3.95
CA HIS A 19 -12.39 1.92 5.09
C HIS A 19 -13.43 3.02 5.34
N HIS A 20 -14.59 3.00 4.67
CA HIS A 20 -15.63 4.01 4.83
C HIS A 20 -16.73 3.59 5.81
N GLY A 21 -16.57 4.00 7.08
CA GLY A 21 -17.68 4.04 8.04
C GLY A 21 -18.60 5.24 7.78
N HIS A 22 -19.91 4.99 7.78
CA HIS A 22 -21.04 5.93 7.84
C HIS A 22 -20.95 7.31 7.14
N HIS A 23 -21.86 7.55 6.17
CA HIS A 23 -22.71 8.76 6.15
C HIS A 23 -23.98 8.53 5.31
N HIS A 24 -25.08 9.22 5.62
CA HIS A 24 -26.33 9.11 4.84
C HIS A 24 -26.29 10.01 3.59
N HIS A 25 -26.34 9.41 2.40
CA HIS A 25 -26.57 10.17 1.16
C HIS A 25 -28.05 10.60 1.02
N PRO A 26 -28.33 11.85 0.60
CA PRO A 26 -29.65 12.23 0.10
C PRO A 26 -29.93 11.55 -1.26
N ARG A 27 -31.20 11.34 -1.59
CA ARG A 27 -31.62 10.58 -2.80
C ARG A 27 -31.12 11.25 -4.10
N PRO A 28 -30.57 10.49 -5.07
CA PRO A 28 -30.00 11.07 -6.29
C PRO A 28 -31.07 11.64 -7.25
N ASN A 29 -30.68 12.68 -7.97
CA ASN A 29 -31.51 13.40 -8.94
C ASN A 29 -31.90 12.47 -10.13
N PRO A 30 -33.19 12.31 -10.48
CA PRO A 30 -33.63 11.43 -11.56
C PRO A 30 -33.11 11.81 -12.96
N ALA A 31 -32.67 13.06 -13.17
CA ALA A 31 -32.10 13.49 -14.46
C ALA A 31 -30.84 12.70 -14.86
N ALA A 32 -29.96 12.38 -13.91
CA ALA A 32 -28.69 11.68 -14.17
C ALA A 32 -28.92 10.26 -14.74
N ARG A 33 -29.90 9.53 -14.18
CA ARG A 33 -30.28 8.18 -14.66
C ARG A 33 -30.70 8.15 -16.14
N ILE A 34 -31.29 9.24 -16.64
CA ILE A 34 -31.81 9.32 -18.02
C ILE A 34 -30.69 9.49 -19.05
N MET A 35 -29.56 10.11 -18.68
CA MET A 35 -28.39 10.16 -19.57
C MET A 35 -27.66 8.82 -19.63
N ALA A 36 -27.37 8.19 -18.49
CA ALA A 36 -26.70 6.89 -18.44
C ALA A 36 -27.46 5.81 -19.25
N ALA A 37 -28.79 5.70 -19.07
CA ALA A 37 -29.61 4.74 -19.80
C ALA A 37 -29.65 4.97 -21.33
N ARG A 38 -29.38 6.20 -21.80
CA ARG A 38 -29.31 6.52 -23.24
C ARG A 38 -27.97 6.17 -23.89
N ALA A 39 -26.89 6.02 -23.10
CA ALA A 39 -25.62 5.51 -23.60
C ALA A 39 -25.67 3.99 -23.80
N SER A 40 -25.98 3.23 -22.74
CA SER A 40 -25.97 1.76 -22.75
C SER A 40 -26.93 1.15 -23.79
N SER A 41 -28.06 1.81 -24.04
CA SER A 41 -29.07 1.35 -25.02
C SER A 41 -28.68 1.54 -26.50
N ARG A 42 -27.61 2.30 -26.80
CA ARG A 42 -27.03 2.37 -28.16
C ARG A 42 -26.04 1.24 -28.43
N LEU A 43 -25.13 0.98 -27.49
CA LEU A 43 -24.07 -0.03 -27.62
C LEU A 43 -24.66 -1.45 -27.85
N TYR A 44 -25.75 -1.80 -27.18
CA TYR A 44 -26.34 -3.14 -27.26
C TYR A 44 -27.10 -3.48 -28.56
N ARG A 45 -27.31 -2.51 -29.47
CA ARG A 45 -28.19 -2.69 -30.65
C ARG A 45 -27.50 -3.11 -31.95
N HIS A 46 -26.18 -3.06 -32.06
CA HIS A 46 -25.46 -3.34 -33.31
C HIS A 46 -24.82 -4.73 -33.43
N ALA A 47 -24.88 -5.56 -32.37
CA ALA A 47 -24.24 -6.89 -32.33
C ALA A 47 -25.01 -8.02 -33.05
N LYS A 48 -26.02 -7.72 -33.90
CA LYS A 48 -26.77 -8.74 -34.67
C LYS A 48 -27.21 -8.23 -36.05
N LEU A 49 -26.60 -8.76 -37.13
CA LEU A 49 -27.30 -9.16 -38.36
C LEU A 49 -26.36 -9.88 -39.36
N SER A 50 -26.85 -11.00 -39.90
CA SER A 50 -26.51 -11.59 -41.21
C SER A 50 -25.09 -12.10 -41.53
N ILE A 51 -24.93 -13.44 -41.51
CA ILE A 51 -24.04 -14.19 -42.42
C ILE A 51 -24.92 -15.22 -43.17
N PRO A 52 -24.89 -15.29 -44.52
CA PRO A 52 -25.70 -16.24 -45.28
C PRO A 52 -25.07 -17.65 -45.36
N THR A 53 -25.91 -18.68 -45.27
CA THR A 53 -25.51 -20.10 -45.28
C THR A 53 -25.26 -20.66 -46.68
N ARG A 54 -24.16 -21.40 -46.89
CA ARG A 54 -24.10 -22.46 -47.92
C ARG A 54 -23.05 -23.53 -47.62
N ALA A 55 -23.48 -24.79 -47.50
CA ALA A 55 -22.62 -25.98 -47.57
C ALA A 55 -22.54 -26.49 -49.04
N PRO A 56 -21.64 -27.42 -49.38
CA PRO A 56 -22.03 -28.83 -49.27
C PRO A 56 -20.92 -29.88 -48.98
N THR A 57 -21.36 -31.02 -48.40
CA THR A 57 -20.85 -32.40 -48.59
C THR A 57 -19.41 -32.79 -48.22
N ALA A 58 -19.28 -33.97 -47.60
CA ALA A 58 -18.03 -34.60 -47.13
C ALA A 58 -17.62 -35.83 -47.97
N SER A 59 -16.38 -36.32 -47.78
CA SER A 59 -16.08 -37.76 -47.86
C SER A 59 -14.69 -38.17 -47.30
N SER A 60 -14.61 -39.42 -46.84
CA SER A 60 -13.43 -40.30 -46.70
C SER A 60 -12.19 -39.88 -45.89
N LEU A 61 -11.98 -40.59 -44.76
CA LEU A 61 -10.64 -41.06 -44.32
C LEU A 61 -10.18 -42.25 -45.21
N PRO A 62 -8.90 -42.65 -45.15
CA PRO A 62 -8.57 -43.82 -44.32
C PRO A 62 -7.27 -43.67 -43.51
N SER A 63 -7.00 -44.66 -42.63
CA SER A 63 -5.82 -44.76 -41.77
C SER A 63 -4.78 -45.75 -42.32
N THR A 64 -3.55 -45.75 -41.80
CA THR A 64 -2.90 -46.97 -41.25
C THR A 64 -1.52 -46.77 -40.58
N GLN A 65 -1.38 -47.44 -39.43
CA GLN A 65 -0.22 -48.18 -38.89
C GLN A 65 1.19 -47.58 -38.66
N ARG A 66 1.70 -47.99 -37.49
CA ARG A 66 3.04 -47.86 -36.89
C ARG A 66 4.12 -48.63 -37.67
N HIS A 67 5.40 -48.29 -37.45
CA HIS A 67 6.40 -49.27 -36.97
C HIS A 67 7.63 -48.57 -36.33
N SER A 68 8.64 -49.32 -35.89
CA SER A 68 9.55 -48.89 -34.81
C SER A 68 10.99 -49.43 -34.85
N ALA A 69 11.92 -48.57 -34.44
CA ALA A 69 13.17 -48.84 -33.69
C ALA A 69 14.49 -49.28 -34.39
N CYS A 70 15.57 -48.73 -33.82
CA CYS A 70 16.89 -49.34 -33.52
C CYS A 70 18.16 -49.12 -34.39
N ARG A 71 19.15 -48.52 -33.72
CA ARG A 71 20.63 -48.72 -33.74
C ARG A 71 21.53 -48.00 -34.76
N SER A 72 22.59 -47.40 -34.20
CA SER A 72 23.85 -46.92 -34.81
C SER A 72 24.92 -48.04 -34.78
N PRO A 73 26.19 -47.83 -35.26
CA PRO A 73 27.22 -47.21 -34.39
C PRO A 73 28.48 -46.56 -35.07
N GLN A 74 29.41 -46.07 -34.22
CA GLN A 74 30.89 -45.90 -34.39
C GLN A 74 31.55 -44.61 -34.98
N THR A 75 32.78 -44.37 -34.47
CA THR A 75 33.76 -43.25 -34.59
C THR A 75 35.19 -43.87 -34.67
N PRO A 76 36.40 -43.29 -34.32
CA PRO A 76 36.89 -41.94 -33.92
C PRO A 76 37.85 -41.36 -35.00
N PRO A 77 39.15 -40.89 -34.87
CA PRO A 77 40.13 -40.65 -33.76
C PRO A 77 40.29 -39.13 -33.37
N LEU A 78 40.83 -38.67 -32.22
CA LEU A 78 42.19 -38.61 -31.58
C LEU A 78 43.22 -37.66 -32.25
N LEU A 79 44.17 -37.00 -31.56
CA LEU A 79 44.63 -36.98 -30.12
C LEU A 79 44.37 -35.56 -29.47
N ALA A 80 44.93 -35.04 -28.36
CA ALA A 80 46.02 -35.37 -27.41
C ALA A 80 45.80 -34.68 -26.01
N THR A 81 46.62 -34.99 -24.98
CA THR A 81 46.48 -34.48 -23.58
C THR A 81 47.85 -34.09 -22.89
N PRO A 82 48.14 -34.18 -21.56
CA PRO A 82 48.76 -33.05 -20.81
C PRO A 82 50.05 -33.41 -20.00
N PRO A 83 50.47 -32.59 -19.00
CA PRO A 83 51.21 -33.07 -17.82
C PRO A 83 50.57 -32.65 -16.47
N SER A 84 51.10 -33.14 -15.33
CA SER A 84 50.45 -33.06 -14.00
C SER A 84 51.40 -33.27 -12.78
N LEU A 85 50.87 -33.09 -11.55
CA LEU A 85 51.42 -33.49 -10.22
C LEU A 85 52.63 -32.64 -9.69
N ARG A 86 52.94 -32.49 -8.37
CA ARG A 86 52.62 -33.30 -7.14
C ARG A 86 52.95 -32.58 -5.79
N ARG A 87 52.29 -33.01 -4.69
CA ARG A 87 52.76 -33.17 -3.26
C ARG A 87 53.09 -32.01 -2.28
N HIS A 88 52.20 -31.90 -1.26
CA HIS A 88 52.43 -32.02 0.22
C HIS A 88 53.35 -31.10 1.08
N ARG A 89 52.67 -30.46 2.08
CA ARG A 89 52.86 -30.49 3.56
C ARG A 89 53.78 -29.49 4.32
N HIS A 90 53.28 -29.17 5.53
CA HIS A 90 53.92 -28.70 6.79
C HIS A 90 54.16 -27.19 7.07
N SER A 91 53.26 -26.66 7.92
CA SER A 91 53.54 -25.97 9.20
C SER A 91 53.66 -24.42 9.29
N THR A 92 52.80 -23.85 10.15
CA THR A 92 53.03 -22.74 11.11
C THR A 92 53.81 -21.48 10.69
N ALA A 93 53.12 -20.33 10.59
CA ALA A 93 53.36 -19.16 11.46
C ALA A 93 52.39 -17.96 11.22
N ILE A 94 51.93 -17.37 12.34
CA ILE A 94 51.72 -15.94 12.64
C ILE A 94 51.43 -14.97 11.46
N PHE A 95 50.25 -14.33 11.50
CA PHE A 95 49.88 -13.20 10.62
C PHE A 95 49.89 -11.85 11.37
N LYS A 96 50.66 -10.87 10.88
CA LYS A 96 50.56 -9.42 11.18
C LYS A 96 51.05 -8.60 9.97
N PRO A 97 50.70 -7.29 9.84
CA PRO A 97 50.10 -6.83 8.58
C PRO A 97 50.87 -5.72 7.83
N SER A 98 50.19 -5.13 6.82
CA SER A 98 50.49 -3.88 6.08
C SER A 98 51.38 -4.04 4.83
N PRO A 99 51.33 -3.10 3.85
CA PRO A 99 50.59 -1.84 3.81
C PRO A 99 49.60 -1.68 2.64
N SER A 100 48.92 -0.52 2.62
CA SER A 100 47.99 -0.05 1.59
C SER A 100 48.63 0.36 0.26
N LEU A 101 47.85 0.30 -0.82
CA LEU A 101 47.97 1.23 -1.96
C LEU A 101 46.57 1.69 -2.42
N SER A 102 46.48 2.92 -2.92
CA SER A 102 45.24 3.58 -3.34
C SER A 102 45.07 3.54 -4.86
N ALA A 103 43.83 3.43 -5.32
CA ALA A 103 43.41 3.74 -6.69
C ALA A 103 42.18 4.66 -6.61
N ALA A 104 42.23 5.81 -7.27
CA ALA A 104 41.29 6.90 -7.03
C ALA A 104 40.01 6.78 -7.86
N ALA A 105 38.86 6.67 -7.19
CA ALA A 105 37.61 7.23 -7.70
C ALA A 105 37.61 8.73 -7.42
N GLN A 106 37.34 9.57 -8.43
CA GLN A 106 37.23 11.02 -8.24
C GLN A 106 35.88 11.37 -7.58
N THR A 107 35.83 11.29 -6.26
CA THR A 107 34.71 11.85 -5.49
C THR A 107 34.73 13.37 -5.62
N LEU A 108 33.77 13.93 -6.37
CA LEU A 108 33.45 15.35 -6.26
C LEU A 108 33.03 15.65 -4.81
N PRO A 109 33.46 16.79 -4.23
CA PRO A 109 32.97 17.20 -2.92
C PRO A 109 31.46 17.49 -3.00
N PRO A 110 30.69 17.25 -1.92
CA PRO A 110 29.27 17.59 -1.90
C PRO A 110 29.08 19.11 -2.05
N LEU A 111 28.07 19.52 -2.83
CA LEU A 111 27.78 20.93 -3.12
C LEU A 111 27.18 21.72 -1.92
N SER A 112 26.98 21.05 -0.78
CA SER A 112 26.30 21.56 0.41
C SER A 112 26.99 22.74 1.11
N SER A 113 28.23 23.07 0.78
CA SER A 113 28.98 24.17 1.41
C SER A 113 28.67 25.56 0.86
N ILE A 114 28.04 25.68 -0.32
CA ILE A 114 27.83 26.97 -1.00
C ILE A 114 26.49 27.63 -0.59
N ASN A 115 25.44 26.84 -0.37
CA ASN A 115 24.06 27.34 -0.22
C ASN A 115 23.50 27.29 1.21
N ALA A 116 24.30 26.94 2.23
CA ALA A 116 23.80 26.58 3.56
C ALA A 116 22.88 27.64 4.23
N ALA A 117 23.14 28.94 4.00
CA ALA A 117 22.31 30.03 4.51
C ALA A 117 20.95 30.16 3.82
N ASP A 118 20.84 29.78 2.54
CA ASP A 118 19.58 29.81 1.80
C ASP A 118 18.73 28.56 2.12
N HIS A 119 19.36 27.40 2.29
CA HIS A 119 18.67 26.18 2.75
C HIS A 119 18.05 26.40 4.13
N GLU A 120 18.79 27.05 5.05
CA GLU A 120 18.27 27.31 6.39
C GLU A 120 17.21 28.42 6.42
N ARG A 121 17.25 29.40 5.50
CA ARG A 121 16.13 30.34 5.30
C ARG A 121 14.87 29.61 4.83
N ASP A 122 14.99 28.72 3.85
CA ASP A 122 13.84 27.97 3.34
C ASP A 122 13.31 26.97 4.38
N ASN A 123 14.16 26.41 5.25
CA ASN A 123 13.73 25.64 6.43
C ASN A 123 12.93 26.50 7.43
N GLN A 124 13.33 27.76 7.66
CA GLN A 124 12.62 28.68 8.55
C GLN A 124 11.26 29.10 7.95
N LEU A 125 11.19 29.33 6.63
CA LEU A 125 9.93 29.58 5.92
C LEU A 125 9.01 28.35 5.94
N LEU A 126 9.56 27.15 5.76
CA LEU A 126 8.84 25.88 5.86
C LEU A 126 8.30 25.66 7.27
N ARG A 127 9.10 25.94 8.31
CA ARG A 127 8.62 25.89 9.69
C ARG A 127 7.50 26.89 9.94
N ALA A 128 7.64 28.13 9.46
CA ALA A 128 6.62 29.16 9.61
C ALA A 128 5.29 28.78 8.95
N LEU A 129 5.33 28.17 7.75
CA LEU A 129 4.15 27.72 7.00
C LEU A 129 3.26 26.76 7.82
N PHE A 130 3.86 25.80 8.53
CA PHE A 130 3.13 24.78 9.31
C PHE A 130 2.92 25.15 10.79
N ASP A 131 3.85 25.86 11.43
CA ASP A 131 3.73 26.26 12.84
C ASP A 131 2.78 27.48 13.01
N ASN A 132 2.74 28.37 12.01
CA ASN A 132 1.88 29.57 12.01
C ASN A 132 1.29 29.83 10.60
N PRO A 133 0.33 29.01 10.13
CA PRO A 133 -0.34 29.17 8.84
C PRO A 133 -1.15 30.47 8.73
N SER A 134 -0.44 31.55 8.40
CA SER A 134 -0.99 32.89 8.22
C SER A 134 -1.98 32.94 7.05
N ALA A 135 -2.97 33.84 7.11
CA ALA A 135 -3.88 34.09 5.98
C ALA A 135 -3.12 34.46 4.68
N SER A 136 -1.90 35.00 4.79
CA SER A 136 -0.98 35.26 3.68
C SER A 136 -0.34 34.02 3.03
N SER A 137 -0.70 32.79 3.41
CA SER A 137 -0.47 31.60 2.57
C SER A 137 -1.44 31.53 1.37
N SER A 138 -2.58 32.21 1.47
CA SER A 138 -3.44 32.53 0.32
C SER A 138 -2.86 33.72 -0.47
N ALA A 139 -3.21 33.82 -1.75
CA ALA A 139 -2.75 34.88 -2.66
C ALA A 139 -3.23 36.31 -2.33
N SER A 140 -3.85 36.55 -1.17
CA SER A 140 -4.35 37.86 -0.71
C SER A 140 -3.28 38.94 -0.51
N SER A 141 -2.00 38.57 -0.58
CA SER A 141 -0.84 39.49 -0.54
C SER A 141 -0.22 39.78 -1.93
N ALA A 142 -0.72 39.15 -3.00
CA ALA A 142 -0.17 39.28 -4.34
C ALA A 142 -0.71 40.51 -5.10
N SER A 143 0.05 40.98 -6.09
CA SER A 143 -0.39 42.07 -6.98
C SER A 143 -1.61 41.67 -7.81
N PRO A 144 -2.51 42.61 -8.19
CA PRO A 144 -3.79 42.29 -8.84
C PRO A 144 -3.68 41.55 -10.20
N ALA A 145 -2.50 41.55 -10.84
CA ALA A 145 -2.23 40.73 -12.03
C ALA A 145 -2.12 39.22 -11.74
N ALA A 146 -2.01 38.81 -10.47
CA ALA A 146 -1.92 37.42 -10.01
C ALA A 146 -3.24 36.85 -9.46
N MET A 147 -4.37 37.53 -9.70
CA MET A 147 -5.69 37.17 -9.16
C MET A 147 -6.56 36.29 -10.08
N ALA A 148 -6.05 35.87 -11.24
CA ALA A 148 -6.75 34.90 -12.08
C ALA A 148 -6.71 33.51 -11.41
N PRO A 149 -7.84 32.80 -11.28
CA PRO A 149 -7.86 31.47 -10.68
C PRO A 149 -7.11 30.48 -11.56
N THR A 150 -6.18 29.70 -10.97
CA THR A 150 -5.35 28.75 -11.72
C THR A 150 -6.03 27.41 -11.98
N GLY A 151 -7.18 27.17 -11.33
CA GLY A 151 -7.84 25.87 -11.26
C GLY A 151 -7.08 24.86 -10.40
N LEU A 152 -7.77 23.79 -10.01
CA LEU A 152 -7.24 22.81 -9.05
C LEU A 152 -5.92 22.21 -9.56
N PHE A 153 -4.95 22.07 -8.66
CA PHE A 153 -3.58 21.60 -8.95
C PHE A 153 -2.84 22.44 -10.01
N GLN A 154 -3.24 23.69 -10.21
CA GLN A 154 -2.77 24.61 -11.27
C GLN A 154 -3.16 24.18 -12.70
N ILE A 155 -4.28 23.45 -12.84
CA ILE A 155 -4.85 23.04 -14.15
C ILE A 155 -5.88 24.09 -14.59
N PRO A 156 -5.60 24.96 -15.58
CA PRO A 156 -6.45 26.14 -15.86
C PRO A 156 -7.86 25.82 -16.37
N SER A 157 -8.07 24.62 -16.92
CA SER A 157 -9.39 24.11 -17.27
C SER A 157 -10.25 23.81 -16.04
N LEU A 158 -9.65 23.40 -14.92
CA LEU A 158 -10.36 22.85 -13.76
C LEU A 158 -10.73 23.91 -12.71
N THR A 159 -11.50 24.91 -13.15
CA THR A 159 -11.96 26.07 -12.37
C THR A 159 -13.41 25.97 -11.86
N SER A 160 -14.16 24.92 -12.23
CA SER A 160 -15.52 24.67 -11.72
C SER A 160 -15.84 23.17 -11.66
N PRO A 161 -16.85 22.73 -10.89
CA PRO A 161 -17.27 21.32 -10.84
C PRO A 161 -17.63 20.76 -12.22
N GLN A 162 -18.30 21.55 -13.07
CA GLN A 162 -18.70 21.11 -14.42
C GLN A 162 -17.48 20.81 -15.29
N HIS A 163 -16.41 21.60 -15.17
CA HIS A 163 -15.20 21.39 -15.95
C HIS A 163 -14.50 20.06 -15.64
N PHE A 164 -14.78 19.42 -14.48
CA PHE A 164 -14.30 18.06 -14.20
C PHE A 164 -14.94 17.03 -15.14
N ILE A 165 -16.23 17.20 -15.43
CA ILE A 165 -17.00 16.34 -16.35
C ILE A 165 -16.57 16.61 -17.80
N ASP A 166 -16.40 17.88 -18.17
CA ASP A 166 -15.96 18.28 -19.52
C ASP A 166 -14.54 17.74 -19.80
N LEU A 167 -13.64 17.85 -18.82
CA LEU A 167 -12.29 17.31 -18.86
C LEU A 167 -12.28 15.78 -19.07
N ALA A 168 -13.16 15.05 -18.38
CA ALA A 168 -13.31 13.61 -18.55
C ALA A 168 -13.80 13.24 -19.95
N GLN A 169 -14.74 14.02 -20.53
CA GLN A 169 -15.23 13.81 -21.90
C GLN A 169 -14.14 14.07 -22.95
N HIS A 170 -13.38 15.16 -22.83
CA HIS A 170 -12.27 15.46 -23.75
C HIS A 170 -11.15 14.42 -23.65
N THR A 171 -10.82 13.98 -22.42
CA THR A 171 -9.85 12.90 -22.17
C THR A 171 -10.30 11.58 -22.81
N LEU A 172 -11.57 11.20 -22.66
CA LEU A 172 -12.12 9.99 -23.29
C LEU A 172 -12.06 10.06 -24.83
N ALA A 173 -12.48 11.19 -25.41
CA ALA A 173 -12.48 11.35 -26.86
C ALA A 173 -11.07 11.22 -27.46
N ARG A 174 -10.04 11.75 -26.78
CA ARG A 174 -8.64 11.56 -27.17
C ARG A 174 -8.12 10.14 -26.89
N ALA A 175 -8.56 9.51 -25.79
CA ALA A 175 -8.23 8.12 -25.49
C ALA A 175 -8.76 7.16 -26.58
N GLN A 176 -9.97 7.38 -27.09
CA GLN A 176 -10.53 6.62 -28.22
C GLN A 176 -9.66 6.70 -29.49
N LEU A 177 -9.15 7.90 -29.84
CA LEU A 177 -8.22 8.07 -30.97
C LEU A 177 -6.93 7.27 -30.78
N LEU A 178 -6.37 7.26 -29.56
CA LEU A 178 -5.18 6.49 -29.22
C LEU A 178 -5.41 4.97 -29.27
N VAL A 179 -6.52 4.48 -28.71
CA VAL A 179 -6.90 3.06 -28.74
C VAL A 179 -7.00 2.56 -30.18
N ASP A 180 -7.64 3.34 -31.04
CA ASP A 180 -7.83 3.04 -32.46
C ASP A 180 -6.52 3.13 -33.27
N ARG A 181 -5.65 4.11 -32.95
CA ARG A 181 -4.26 4.21 -33.46
C ARG A 181 -3.45 2.95 -33.09
N ILE A 182 -3.45 2.55 -31.82
CA ILE A 182 -2.71 1.38 -31.31
C ILE A 182 -3.25 0.08 -31.92
N ALA A 183 -4.56 -0.10 -31.97
CA ALA A 183 -5.18 -1.30 -32.53
C ALA A 183 -4.87 -1.49 -34.03
N ARG A 184 -4.66 -0.39 -34.78
CA ARG A 184 -4.24 -0.42 -36.19
C ARG A 184 -2.73 -0.41 -36.42
N ALA A 185 -1.89 -0.27 -35.40
CA ALA A 185 -0.42 -0.17 -35.55
C ALA A 185 0.24 -1.37 -36.26
N ASN A 186 -0.47 -2.48 -36.43
CA ASN A 186 -0.05 -3.68 -37.14
C ASN A 186 -0.73 -3.89 -38.52
N ASN A 187 -1.55 -2.96 -39.01
CA ASN A 187 -2.22 -3.08 -40.30
C ASN A 187 -1.24 -2.83 -41.46
N PRO A 188 -1.39 -3.49 -42.63
CA PRO A 188 -0.51 -3.29 -43.79
C PRO A 188 -0.43 -1.85 -44.30
N ASP A 189 -1.53 -1.10 -44.16
CA ASP A 189 -1.65 0.29 -44.61
C ASP A 189 -1.13 1.33 -43.58
N THR A 190 -0.61 0.87 -42.43
CA THR A 190 -0.12 1.73 -41.34
C THR A 190 1.41 1.83 -41.36
N PRO A 191 2.02 3.01 -41.13
CA PRO A 191 3.47 3.17 -41.17
C PRO A 191 4.20 2.19 -40.24
N PRO A 192 5.23 1.45 -40.70
CA PRO A 192 5.88 0.40 -39.89
C PRO A 192 6.48 0.86 -38.55
N HIS A 193 6.71 2.16 -38.36
CA HIS A 193 7.22 2.70 -37.10
C HIS A 193 6.16 2.75 -35.99
N GLU A 194 4.86 2.76 -36.32
CA GLU A 194 3.77 2.81 -35.32
C GLU A 194 3.80 1.58 -34.40
N LEU A 195 4.14 0.41 -34.94
CA LEU A 195 4.27 -0.83 -34.17
C LEU A 195 5.33 -0.72 -33.07
N ALA A 196 6.39 0.06 -33.27
CA ALA A 196 7.40 0.34 -32.26
C ALA A 196 6.96 1.40 -31.23
N GLN A 197 6.00 2.28 -31.58
CA GLN A 197 5.44 3.27 -30.66
C GLN A 197 4.34 2.71 -29.75
N VAL A 198 3.77 1.54 -30.04
CA VAL A 198 2.64 0.95 -29.28
C VAL A 198 2.86 0.96 -27.77
N VAL A 199 4.03 0.57 -27.27
CA VAL A 199 4.30 0.54 -25.81
C VAL A 199 4.24 1.95 -25.20
N ARG A 200 4.73 2.98 -25.92
CA ARG A 200 4.60 4.37 -25.48
C ARG A 200 3.18 4.90 -25.64
N ASN A 201 2.47 4.53 -26.71
CA ASN A 201 1.08 4.97 -26.90
C ASN A 201 0.13 4.32 -25.88
N LEU A 202 0.38 3.08 -25.43
CA LEU A 202 -0.28 2.46 -24.27
C LEU A 202 0.03 3.20 -22.97
N ASP A 203 1.28 3.62 -22.74
CA ASP A 203 1.66 4.42 -21.59
C ASP A 203 1.00 5.81 -21.58
N ARG A 204 0.96 6.49 -22.74
CA ARG A 204 0.25 7.77 -22.95
C ARG A 204 -1.26 7.64 -22.74
N LEU A 205 -1.85 6.53 -23.16
CA LEU A 205 -3.26 6.21 -22.91
C LEU A 205 -3.55 6.05 -21.41
N SER A 206 -2.66 5.37 -20.67
CA SER A 206 -2.74 5.29 -19.20
C SER A 206 -2.57 6.67 -18.55
N ASP A 207 -1.54 7.43 -18.93
CA ASP A 207 -1.25 8.76 -18.37
C ASP A 207 -2.38 9.78 -18.56
N LEU A 208 -3.05 9.77 -19.73
CA LEU A 208 -4.24 10.60 -19.98
C LEU A 208 -5.40 10.24 -19.06
N LEU A 209 -5.73 8.95 -18.93
CA LEU A 209 -6.88 8.49 -18.15
C LEU A 209 -6.63 8.62 -16.64
N CYS A 210 -5.49 8.11 -16.16
CA CYS A 210 -5.07 8.20 -14.76
C CYS A 210 -4.87 9.64 -14.32
N GLY A 211 -4.43 10.53 -15.23
CA GLY A 211 -4.32 11.96 -14.97
C GLY A 211 -5.62 12.65 -14.57
N VAL A 212 -6.78 12.09 -14.94
CA VAL A 212 -8.10 12.56 -14.44
C VAL A 212 -8.57 11.69 -13.27
N ILE A 213 -8.38 10.37 -13.32
CA ILE A 213 -8.87 9.42 -12.30
C ILE A 213 -8.17 9.59 -10.95
N ASP A 214 -6.83 9.65 -10.90
CA ASP A 214 -6.09 9.78 -9.64
C ASP A 214 -6.37 11.14 -8.96
N MET A 215 -6.67 12.17 -9.75
CA MET A 215 -7.15 13.47 -9.28
C MET A 215 -8.60 13.40 -8.79
N ALA A 216 -9.48 12.70 -9.51
CA ALA A 216 -10.88 12.52 -9.14
C ALA A 216 -11.03 11.71 -7.86
N GLU A 217 -10.19 10.69 -7.67
CA GLU A 217 -10.10 9.87 -6.46
C GLU A 217 -9.76 10.72 -5.23
N LEU A 218 -8.84 11.69 -5.35
CA LEU A 218 -8.60 12.62 -4.26
C LEU A 218 -9.79 13.58 -4.05
N VAL A 219 -10.27 14.24 -5.11
CA VAL A 219 -11.30 15.30 -4.99
C VAL A 219 -12.65 14.75 -4.52
N ARG A 220 -13.07 13.55 -4.96
CA ARG A 220 -14.33 12.92 -4.52
C ARG A 220 -14.36 12.57 -3.03
N ASN A 221 -13.18 12.39 -2.42
CA ASN A 221 -13.02 12.03 -1.01
C ASN A 221 -12.67 13.24 -0.14
N ALA A 222 -11.85 14.18 -0.63
CA ALA A 222 -11.28 15.25 0.19
C ALA A 222 -11.97 16.62 0.04
N HIS A 223 -12.73 16.86 -1.01
CA HIS A 223 -13.31 18.20 -1.28
C HIS A 223 -14.52 18.50 -0.38
N PRO A 224 -14.52 19.61 0.39
CA PRO A 224 -15.59 19.92 1.34
C PRO A 224 -16.90 20.37 0.66
N ASP A 225 -16.85 20.99 -0.52
CA ASP A 225 -18.05 21.24 -1.33
C ASP A 225 -18.55 19.94 -2.00
N PRO A 226 -19.79 19.48 -1.70
CA PRO A 226 -20.36 18.27 -2.29
C PRO A 226 -20.62 18.36 -3.80
N TYR A 227 -20.71 19.56 -4.40
CA TYR A 227 -20.84 19.69 -5.86
C TYR A 227 -19.55 19.26 -6.58
N TRP A 228 -18.39 19.69 -6.07
CA TRP A 228 -17.09 19.24 -6.56
C TRP A 228 -16.87 17.74 -6.31
N ALA A 229 -17.19 17.25 -5.10
CA ALA A 229 -17.05 15.83 -4.78
C ALA A 229 -17.94 14.94 -5.68
N SER A 230 -19.18 15.37 -5.94
CA SER A 230 -20.12 14.68 -6.84
C SER A 230 -19.68 14.71 -8.30
N ALA A 231 -19.15 15.84 -8.79
CA ALA A 231 -18.64 15.95 -10.16
C ALA A 231 -17.35 15.11 -10.37
N ALA A 232 -16.44 15.10 -9.39
CA ALA A 232 -15.28 14.24 -9.38
C ALA A 232 -15.69 12.75 -9.34
N ASN A 233 -16.67 12.37 -8.52
CA ASN A 233 -17.19 11.00 -8.51
C ASN A 233 -17.80 10.60 -9.87
N ALA A 234 -18.58 11.49 -10.50
CA ALA A 234 -19.13 11.22 -11.83
C ALA A 234 -18.05 11.07 -12.92
N ALA A 235 -16.99 11.88 -12.87
CA ALA A 235 -15.84 11.78 -13.77
C ALA A 235 -15.04 10.48 -13.53
N TYR A 236 -14.85 10.09 -12.27
CA TYR A 236 -14.23 8.83 -11.86
C TYR A 236 -15.03 7.62 -12.39
N GLU A 237 -16.33 7.55 -12.09
CA GLU A 237 -17.22 6.48 -12.58
C GLU A 237 -17.22 6.36 -14.11
N TYR A 238 -17.25 7.50 -14.81
CA TYR A 238 -17.25 7.56 -16.28
C TYR A 238 -15.98 6.98 -16.89
N LEU A 239 -14.80 7.41 -16.41
CA LEU A 239 -13.52 6.95 -16.95
C LEU A 239 -13.14 5.54 -16.48
N CYS A 240 -13.41 5.18 -15.23
CA CYS A 240 -13.25 3.81 -14.74
C CYS A 240 -14.21 2.83 -15.48
N GLY A 241 -15.41 3.28 -15.85
CA GLY A 241 -16.32 2.54 -16.72
C GLY A 241 -15.73 2.24 -18.10
N TYR A 242 -15.09 3.22 -18.74
CA TYR A 242 -14.34 2.99 -20.00
C TYR A 242 -13.11 2.10 -19.78
N MET A 243 -12.44 2.23 -18.62
CA MET A 243 -11.26 1.45 -18.27
C MET A 243 -11.51 -0.06 -18.29
N ASN A 244 -12.69 -0.50 -17.83
CA ASN A 244 -13.10 -1.90 -17.87
C ASN A 244 -13.34 -2.41 -19.31
N VAL A 245 -13.72 -1.52 -20.24
CA VAL A 245 -13.76 -1.84 -21.68
C VAL A 245 -12.34 -1.97 -22.23
N LEU A 246 -11.40 -1.10 -21.83
CA LEU A 246 -10.00 -1.21 -22.24
C LEU A 246 -9.34 -2.51 -21.75
N ASN A 247 -9.53 -2.87 -20.47
CA ASN A 247 -9.03 -4.13 -19.89
C ASN A 247 -9.49 -5.39 -20.65
N THR A 248 -10.61 -5.31 -21.41
CA THR A 248 -11.16 -6.42 -22.20
C THR A 248 -11.01 -6.23 -23.72
N HIS A 249 -10.29 -5.17 -24.17
CA HIS A 249 -10.15 -4.80 -25.57
C HIS A 249 -9.14 -5.70 -26.34
N THR A 250 -9.65 -6.73 -27.00
CA THR A 250 -8.84 -7.77 -27.68
C THR A 250 -7.84 -7.24 -28.70
N GLY A 251 -8.13 -6.14 -29.40
CA GLY A 251 -7.21 -5.50 -30.36
C GLY A 251 -5.89 -5.02 -29.73
N LEU A 252 -5.94 -4.30 -28.61
CA LEU A 252 -4.76 -3.79 -27.90
C LEU A 252 -3.89 -4.96 -27.41
N TYR A 253 -4.52 -5.96 -26.79
CA TYR A 253 -3.88 -7.18 -26.34
C TYR A 253 -3.22 -7.97 -27.48
N ALA A 254 -3.89 -8.10 -28.65
CA ALA A 254 -3.34 -8.82 -29.80
C ALA A 254 -2.10 -8.12 -30.38
N VAL A 255 -2.10 -6.79 -30.48
CA VAL A 255 -0.93 -6.02 -30.95
C VAL A 255 0.22 -6.08 -29.95
N LEU A 256 -0.06 -5.91 -28.65
CA LEU A 256 0.95 -6.03 -27.58
C LEU A 256 1.56 -7.44 -27.51
N LYS A 257 0.73 -8.48 -27.57
CA LYS A 257 1.18 -9.88 -27.57
C LYS A 257 2.00 -10.21 -28.82
N LYS A 258 1.68 -9.60 -29.98
CA LYS A 258 2.53 -9.72 -31.17
C LYS A 258 3.92 -9.10 -30.92
N ILE A 259 3.99 -7.88 -30.38
CA ILE A 259 5.25 -7.19 -30.08
C ILE A 259 6.14 -8.03 -29.17
N LEU A 260 5.59 -8.54 -28.06
CA LEU A 260 6.32 -9.39 -27.11
C LEU A 260 6.66 -10.79 -27.67
N SER A 261 6.08 -11.20 -28.81
CA SER A 261 6.36 -12.47 -29.48
C SER A 261 7.39 -12.39 -30.62
N ASP A 262 7.79 -11.18 -31.05
CA ASP A 262 8.76 -10.98 -32.13
C ASP A 262 10.07 -10.44 -31.56
N PRO A 263 11.13 -11.28 -31.42
CA PRO A 263 12.39 -10.87 -30.82
C PRO A 263 12.99 -9.62 -31.48
N ARG A 264 12.80 -9.44 -32.78
CA ARG A 264 13.32 -8.29 -33.54
C ARG A 264 12.72 -6.96 -33.09
N ILE A 265 11.53 -6.98 -32.48
CA ILE A 265 10.89 -5.81 -31.90
C ILE A 265 11.32 -5.68 -30.43
N VAL A 266 11.30 -6.78 -29.66
CA VAL A 266 11.74 -6.79 -28.25
C VAL A 266 13.19 -6.30 -28.09
N ASP A 267 14.10 -6.77 -28.94
CA ASP A 267 15.52 -6.36 -28.98
C ASP A 267 15.72 -4.87 -29.36
N SER A 268 14.67 -4.20 -29.86
CA SER A 268 14.68 -2.76 -30.19
C SER A 268 14.10 -1.87 -29.07
N LEU A 269 13.45 -2.48 -28.07
CA LEU A 269 12.88 -1.79 -26.91
C LEU A 269 13.91 -1.66 -25.78
N SER A 270 13.75 -0.65 -24.93
CA SER A 270 14.52 -0.55 -23.68
C SER A 270 14.00 -1.54 -22.64
N GLU A 271 14.86 -1.94 -21.69
CA GLU A 271 14.51 -2.77 -20.52
C GLU A 271 13.24 -2.25 -19.81
N GLU A 272 13.16 -0.94 -19.58
CA GLU A 272 12.01 -0.26 -18.98
C GLU A 272 10.72 -0.37 -19.83
N ALA A 273 10.83 -0.27 -21.16
CA ALA A 273 9.69 -0.45 -22.06
C ALA A 273 9.22 -1.92 -22.09
N VAL A 274 10.14 -2.88 -22.02
CA VAL A 274 9.80 -4.31 -21.89
C VAL A 274 9.14 -4.60 -20.54
N ALA A 275 9.59 -3.96 -19.45
CA ALA A 275 8.93 -4.07 -18.14
C ALA A 275 7.48 -3.55 -18.20
N VAL A 276 7.27 -2.35 -18.76
CA VAL A 276 5.94 -1.74 -18.96
C VAL A 276 5.03 -2.60 -19.85
N ALA A 277 5.55 -3.10 -20.98
CA ALA A 277 4.81 -4.01 -21.86
C ALA A 277 4.38 -5.30 -21.15
N ASN A 278 5.21 -5.84 -20.26
CA ASN A 278 4.88 -7.02 -19.45
C ASN A 278 3.89 -6.70 -18.30
N VAL A 279 3.85 -5.47 -17.76
CA VAL A 279 2.75 -5.03 -16.88
C VAL A 279 1.44 -5.09 -17.66
N PHE A 280 1.35 -4.33 -18.77
CA PHE A 280 0.16 -4.30 -19.62
C PHE A 280 -0.34 -5.71 -19.99
N LEU A 281 0.55 -6.60 -20.47
CA LEU A 281 0.17 -7.96 -20.87
C LEU A 281 -0.43 -8.77 -19.71
N ARG A 282 0.20 -8.72 -18.52
CA ARG A 282 -0.26 -9.48 -17.35
C ARG A 282 -1.63 -9.03 -16.89
N ASP A 283 -1.93 -7.73 -16.88
CA ASP A 283 -3.20 -7.24 -16.33
C ASP A 283 -4.36 -7.37 -17.34
N PHE A 284 -4.07 -7.29 -18.65
CA PHE A 284 -4.95 -7.82 -19.69
C PHE A 284 -5.30 -9.30 -19.42
N GLU A 285 -4.32 -10.12 -19.06
CA GLU A 285 -4.52 -11.55 -18.79
C GLU A 285 -5.21 -11.82 -17.44
N LYS A 286 -4.94 -11.02 -16.39
CA LYS A 286 -5.72 -10.98 -15.12
C LYS A 286 -7.20 -10.74 -15.39
N SER A 287 -7.52 -9.91 -16.38
CA SER A 287 -8.90 -9.57 -16.78
C SER A 287 -9.59 -10.66 -17.63
N GLY A 288 -9.04 -11.88 -17.69
CA GLY A 288 -9.62 -13.02 -18.41
C GLY A 288 -9.65 -12.86 -19.94
N ILE A 289 -8.95 -11.87 -20.53
CA ILE A 289 -9.07 -11.53 -21.95
C ILE A 289 -8.63 -12.66 -22.90
N HIS A 290 -7.80 -13.58 -22.40
CA HIS A 290 -7.24 -14.72 -23.11
C HIS A 290 -8.16 -15.95 -23.09
N LEU A 291 -9.20 -15.95 -22.24
CA LEU A 291 -10.11 -17.07 -22.04
C LEU A 291 -11.14 -17.20 -23.19
N ALA A 292 -11.63 -18.43 -23.41
CA ALA A 292 -12.75 -18.70 -24.30
C ALA A 292 -14.03 -17.96 -23.84
N PRO A 293 -15.03 -17.71 -24.72
CA PRO A 293 -16.23 -16.93 -24.37
C PRO A 293 -16.97 -17.45 -23.13
N GLU A 294 -17.12 -18.76 -23.00
CA GLU A 294 -17.80 -19.43 -21.89
C GLU A 294 -17.00 -19.31 -20.58
N GLN A 295 -15.68 -19.48 -20.65
CA GLN A 295 -14.78 -19.28 -19.52
C GLN A 295 -14.76 -17.82 -19.07
N ARG A 296 -14.79 -16.87 -20.00
CA ARG A 296 -14.82 -15.43 -19.73
C ARG A 296 -16.14 -15.00 -19.07
N GLN A 297 -17.26 -15.60 -19.47
CA GLN A 297 -18.54 -15.42 -18.81
C GLN A 297 -18.48 -15.89 -17.34
N ARG A 298 -17.95 -17.10 -17.08
CA ARG A 298 -17.75 -17.60 -15.71
C ARG A 298 -16.75 -16.76 -14.90
N PHE A 299 -15.74 -16.17 -15.55
CA PHE A 299 -14.79 -15.26 -14.91
C PHE A 299 -15.46 -13.99 -14.39
N VAL A 300 -16.38 -13.40 -15.17
CA VAL A 300 -17.17 -12.23 -14.74
C VAL A 300 -18.07 -12.60 -13.56
N GLU A 301 -18.82 -13.71 -13.66
CA GLU A 301 -19.68 -14.19 -12.57
C GLU A 301 -18.94 -14.38 -11.24
N LEU A 302 -17.76 -15.02 -11.27
CA LEU A 302 -16.93 -15.21 -10.09
C LEU A 302 -16.36 -13.90 -9.56
N SER A 303 -15.99 -12.96 -10.44
CA SER A 303 -15.50 -11.63 -10.04
C SER A 303 -16.59 -10.82 -9.33
N ASP A 304 -17.83 -10.86 -9.85
CA ASP A 304 -19.01 -10.24 -9.24
C ASP A 304 -19.39 -10.90 -7.90
N GLU A 305 -19.33 -12.24 -7.80
CA GLU A 305 -19.56 -12.96 -6.54
C GLU A 305 -18.50 -12.58 -5.48
N ILE A 306 -17.22 -12.54 -5.84
CA ILE A 306 -16.12 -12.10 -4.95
C ILE A 306 -16.34 -10.65 -4.48
N LEU A 307 -16.77 -9.76 -5.38
CA LEU A 307 -17.12 -8.37 -5.07
C LEU A 307 -18.28 -8.24 -4.07
N VAL A 308 -19.34 -9.04 -4.24
CA VAL A 308 -20.51 -9.03 -3.33
C VAL A 308 -20.15 -9.63 -1.98
N LEU A 309 -19.57 -10.84 -1.95
CA LEU A 309 -19.22 -11.54 -0.72
C LEU A 309 -18.20 -10.76 0.12
N GLY A 310 -17.22 -10.12 -0.53
CA GLY A 310 -16.20 -9.32 0.15
C GLY A 310 -16.71 -8.01 0.75
N ARG A 311 -17.64 -7.31 0.08
CA ARG A 311 -18.34 -6.17 0.70
C ARG A 311 -19.16 -6.63 1.91
N GLY A 312 -19.91 -7.73 1.78
CA GLY A 312 -20.65 -8.32 2.89
C GLY A 312 -19.74 -8.71 4.07
N PHE A 313 -18.56 -9.28 3.79
CA PHE A 313 -17.57 -9.64 4.82
C PHE A 313 -17.04 -8.41 5.58
N LEU A 314 -16.80 -7.29 4.89
CA LEU A 314 -16.44 -6.03 5.54
C LEU A 314 -17.60 -5.42 6.34
N GLN A 315 -18.84 -5.53 5.86
CA GLN A 315 -20.03 -5.08 6.58
C GLN A 315 -20.29 -5.91 7.84
N ASP A 316 -20.08 -7.23 7.77
CA ASP A 316 -20.12 -8.16 8.91
C ASP A 316 -19.11 -7.78 9.99
N ILE A 317 -17.89 -7.39 9.59
CA ILE A 317 -16.82 -6.90 10.49
C ILE A 317 -17.20 -5.55 11.11
N ALA A 318 -17.79 -4.65 10.32
CA ALA A 318 -18.21 -3.33 10.77
C ALA A 318 -19.50 -3.34 11.61
N GLY A 319 -20.06 -4.50 11.94
CA GLY A 319 -21.32 -4.63 12.72
C GLY A 319 -22.58 -4.18 11.97
N ASN A 320 -22.49 -3.89 10.67
CA ASN A 320 -23.56 -3.33 9.85
C ASN A 320 -24.30 -4.39 9.01
N GLY A 321 -24.19 -5.67 9.38
CA GLY A 321 -24.81 -6.81 8.70
C GLY A 321 -26.32 -6.92 8.98
N ALA A 322 -27.13 -6.04 8.39
CA ALA A 322 -28.58 -6.19 8.34
C ALA A 322 -29.01 -7.22 7.27
N ASP A 323 -30.20 -7.80 7.42
CA ASP A 323 -30.75 -8.85 6.56
C ASP A 323 -31.08 -8.40 5.11
N GLU A 324 -30.08 -8.28 4.25
CA GLU A 324 -30.29 -8.39 2.80
C GLU A 324 -30.52 -9.86 2.40
N ALA A 325 -31.76 -10.32 2.59
CA ALA A 325 -32.23 -11.63 2.14
C ALA A 325 -32.11 -11.78 0.60
N ASP A 326 -31.66 -12.96 0.14
CA ASP A 326 -31.16 -13.23 -1.21
C ASP A 326 -31.91 -12.55 -2.38
N GLY A 327 -31.17 -11.75 -3.15
CA GLY A 327 -31.58 -11.31 -4.50
C GLY A 327 -31.36 -12.42 -5.54
N ASP A 328 -32.46 -12.92 -6.11
CA ASP A 328 -32.55 -13.82 -7.27
C ASP A 328 -31.51 -14.96 -7.37
N GLY A 329 -31.76 -16.03 -6.59
CA GLY A 329 -31.09 -17.33 -6.79
C GLY A 329 -31.68 -18.51 -6.01
N ALA A 330 -32.32 -18.26 -4.86
CA ALA A 330 -32.73 -19.31 -3.93
C ALA A 330 -34.09 -19.98 -4.24
N ASN A 331 -34.06 -21.31 -4.24
CA ASN A 331 -35.17 -22.28 -4.34
C ASN A 331 -36.53 -21.82 -3.72
N PRO A 332 -37.66 -21.85 -4.47
CA PRO A 332 -38.98 -21.42 -3.99
C PRO A 332 -39.50 -22.13 -2.73
N TYR A 333 -39.02 -23.33 -2.41
CA TYR A 333 -39.52 -24.13 -1.29
C TYR A 333 -39.10 -23.62 0.11
N ALA A 334 -38.16 -22.66 0.21
CA ALA A 334 -37.67 -22.17 1.50
C ALA A 334 -38.58 -21.13 2.19
N LYS A 335 -39.37 -20.35 1.44
CA LYS A 335 -40.06 -19.15 1.95
C LYS A 335 -41.30 -19.40 2.84
N ALA A 336 -41.56 -20.64 3.26
CA ALA A 336 -42.71 -20.99 4.10
C ALA A 336 -42.52 -20.79 5.62
N ASN A 337 -41.27 -20.78 6.11
CA ASN A 337 -40.96 -20.83 7.56
C ASN A 337 -40.18 -19.60 8.09
N ALA A 338 -40.12 -18.49 7.35
CA ALA A 338 -39.30 -17.33 7.74
C ALA A 338 -39.81 -16.57 8.99
N ASN A 339 -41.11 -16.67 9.33
CA ASN A 339 -41.73 -15.90 10.42
C ASN A 339 -41.69 -16.61 11.81
N THR A 340 -40.87 -17.65 11.98
CA THR A 340 -40.76 -18.40 13.25
C THR A 340 -39.32 -18.67 13.70
N ALA A 341 -38.32 -18.06 13.05
CA ALA A 341 -36.95 -18.09 13.55
C ALA A 341 -36.85 -17.29 14.86
N SER A 342 -36.28 -17.91 15.90
CA SER A 342 -35.77 -17.15 17.05
C SER A 342 -34.48 -16.43 16.65
N PRO A 343 -34.15 -15.26 17.24
CA PRO A 343 -32.87 -14.60 17.01
C PRO A 343 -31.70 -15.55 17.28
N SER A 344 -30.64 -15.38 16.50
CA SER A 344 -29.45 -16.22 16.53
C SER A 344 -28.83 -16.21 17.95
N PRO A 345 -28.27 -17.32 18.45
CA PRO A 345 -27.62 -17.34 19.77
C PRO A 345 -26.42 -16.38 19.87
N HIS A 346 -25.94 -15.83 18.75
CA HIS A 346 -24.87 -14.82 18.68
C HIS A 346 -25.38 -13.37 18.75
N GLU A 347 -26.70 -13.14 18.60
CA GLU A 347 -27.36 -11.83 18.70
C GLU A 347 -27.87 -11.55 20.13
N GLN A 348 -27.86 -12.56 21.00
CA GLN A 348 -28.30 -12.43 22.38
C GLN A 348 -27.37 -11.48 23.18
N PRO A 349 -27.92 -10.49 23.91
CA PRO A 349 -27.11 -9.63 24.77
C PRO A 349 -26.33 -10.45 25.81
N VAL A 350 -25.02 -10.28 25.83
CA VAL A 350 -24.10 -11.02 26.70
C VAL A 350 -24.19 -10.44 28.12
N GLU A 351 -24.54 -11.30 29.09
CA GLU A 351 -24.58 -10.92 30.51
C GLU A 351 -23.15 -10.75 31.08
N ILE A 352 -22.91 -9.59 31.69
CA ILE A 352 -21.71 -9.25 32.43
C ILE A 352 -22.12 -8.86 33.87
N PRO A 353 -22.04 -9.79 34.84
CA PRO A 353 -22.27 -9.49 36.24
C PRO A 353 -21.40 -8.35 36.76
N LEU A 354 -22.01 -7.38 37.45
CA LEU A 354 -21.35 -6.22 38.06
C LEU A 354 -20.26 -6.64 39.07
N ALA A 355 -20.39 -7.83 39.66
CA ALA A 355 -19.39 -8.43 40.54
C ALA A 355 -18.03 -8.64 39.84
N TRP A 356 -18.02 -8.96 38.54
CA TRP A 356 -16.79 -9.15 37.78
C TRP A 356 -16.11 -7.83 37.38
N LEU A 357 -16.85 -6.71 37.36
CA LEU A 357 -16.30 -5.37 37.09
C LEU A 357 -15.64 -4.74 38.34
N LYS A 358 -15.66 -5.44 39.48
CA LYS A 358 -15.13 -4.96 40.76
C LYS A 358 -13.61 -4.76 40.69
N GLY A 359 -13.18 -3.50 40.84
CA GLY A 359 -11.77 -3.10 40.78
C GLY A 359 -11.40 -2.34 39.51
N MET A 360 -12.30 -2.28 38.52
CA MET A 360 -12.18 -1.36 37.38
C MET A 360 -12.34 0.10 37.84
N ASN A 361 -11.86 1.05 37.02
CA ASN A 361 -12.03 2.48 37.29
C ASN A 361 -13.53 2.86 37.28
N PRO A 362 -14.07 3.54 38.32
CA PRO A 362 -15.49 3.92 38.38
C PRO A 362 -16.00 4.70 37.17
N THR A 363 -15.18 5.54 36.53
CA THR A 363 -15.56 6.27 35.31
C THR A 363 -15.80 5.32 34.14
N LEU A 364 -15.00 4.25 34.00
CA LEU A 364 -15.20 3.23 32.98
C LEU A 364 -16.44 2.37 33.28
N VAL A 365 -16.65 1.99 34.54
CA VAL A 365 -17.85 1.23 34.96
C VAL A 365 -19.12 2.05 34.74
N ASN A 366 -19.08 3.36 35.02
CA ASN A 366 -20.18 4.27 34.72
C ASN A 366 -20.43 4.39 33.21
N ALA A 367 -19.38 4.52 32.39
CA ALA A 367 -19.53 4.56 30.93
C ALA A 367 -20.15 3.26 30.38
N LEU A 368 -19.67 2.10 30.84
CA LEU A 368 -20.23 0.78 30.51
C LEU A 368 -21.71 0.65 30.90
N ARG A 369 -22.10 1.16 32.08
CA ARG A 369 -23.50 1.22 32.52
C ARG A 369 -24.33 2.26 31.74
N SER A 370 -23.73 3.31 31.22
CA SER A 370 -24.41 4.30 30.36
C SER A 370 -24.59 3.82 28.93
N SER A 371 -24.00 2.69 28.54
CA SER A 371 -24.04 2.14 27.19
C SER A 371 -24.38 0.64 27.14
N CYS A 372 -24.99 0.08 28.18
CA CYS A 372 -25.49 -1.28 28.14
C CYS A 372 -26.84 -1.33 27.41
N HIS A 373 -27.10 -2.41 26.71
CA HIS A 373 -28.38 -2.67 26.04
C HIS A 373 -29.52 -2.81 27.07
N ASP A 374 -29.23 -3.48 28.20
CA ASP A 374 -30.12 -3.58 29.37
C ASP A 374 -29.29 -3.73 30.67
N ALA A 375 -29.91 -3.51 31.83
CA ALA A 375 -29.26 -3.62 33.14
C ALA A 375 -30.22 -4.07 34.25
N THR A 376 -29.71 -4.96 35.11
CA THR A 376 -30.36 -5.36 36.38
C THR A 376 -29.54 -4.86 37.57
N ASP A 377 -30.06 -5.04 38.79
CA ASP A 377 -29.33 -4.74 40.03
C ASP A 377 -28.00 -5.52 40.16
N SER A 378 -27.84 -6.64 39.44
CA SER A 378 -26.67 -7.52 39.50
C SER A 378 -25.78 -7.49 38.26
N SER A 379 -26.31 -7.15 37.09
CA SER A 379 -25.68 -7.46 35.79
C SER A 379 -25.94 -6.40 34.73
N LEU A 380 -25.04 -6.27 33.75
CA LEU A 380 -25.20 -5.45 32.55
C LEU A 380 -25.25 -6.36 31.32
N PHE A 381 -26.01 -5.97 30.30
CA PHE A 381 -26.17 -6.74 29.07
C PHE A 381 -25.64 -5.97 27.87
N PHE A 382 -24.83 -6.63 27.02
CA PHE A 382 -24.19 -5.99 25.87
C PHE A 382 -24.34 -6.83 24.60
N SER A 383 -24.88 -6.25 23.53
CA SER A 383 -24.82 -6.86 22.19
C SER A 383 -23.39 -6.78 21.61
N PRO A 384 -22.80 -7.89 21.10
CA PRO A 384 -21.48 -7.91 20.47
C PRO A 384 -21.30 -6.98 19.26
N SER A 385 -22.35 -6.75 18.46
CA SER A 385 -22.30 -5.90 17.28
C SER A 385 -22.46 -4.41 17.61
N GLU A 386 -23.35 -4.07 18.55
CA GLU A 386 -23.65 -2.70 18.95
C GLU A 386 -22.60 -2.12 19.93
N HIS A 387 -21.97 -2.96 20.76
CA HIS A 387 -21.13 -2.54 21.88
C HIS A 387 -19.70 -3.11 21.88
N PRO A 388 -18.97 -3.22 20.75
CA PRO A 388 -17.64 -3.85 20.70
C PRO A 388 -16.62 -3.19 21.63
N TRP A 389 -16.74 -1.87 21.85
CA TRP A 389 -15.88 -1.11 22.76
C TRP A 389 -16.01 -1.55 24.23
N ALA A 390 -17.18 -2.04 24.63
CA ALA A 390 -17.44 -2.50 26.00
C ALA A 390 -16.61 -3.75 26.31
N PHE A 391 -16.58 -4.71 25.39
CA PHE A 391 -15.79 -5.93 25.51
C PHE A 391 -14.28 -5.65 25.51
N GLN A 392 -13.80 -4.74 24.63
CA GLN A 392 -12.41 -4.26 24.66
C GLN A 392 -12.04 -3.61 26.00
N THR A 393 -12.95 -2.82 26.58
CA THR A 393 -12.77 -2.19 27.91
C THR A 393 -12.69 -3.23 29.02
N ILE A 394 -13.51 -4.29 28.96
CA ILE A 394 -13.48 -5.40 29.92
C ILE A 394 -12.18 -6.20 29.77
N LEU A 395 -11.75 -6.53 28.56
CA LEU A 395 -10.49 -7.24 28.29
C LEU A 395 -9.26 -6.50 28.83
N LYS A 396 -9.20 -5.18 28.61
CA LYS A 396 -8.05 -4.34 28.99
C LYS A 396 -8.01 -3.94 30.47
N HIS A 397 -9.14 -3.95 31.17
CA HIS A 397 -9.24 -3.36 32.51
C HIS A 397 -9.88 -4.24 33.59
N SER A 398 -10.58 -5.33 33.26
CA SER A 398 -11.21 -6.19 34.27
C SER A 398 -10.20 -7.12 34.95
N PRO A 399 -10.08 -7.09 36.30
CA PRO A 399 -9.25 -8.04 37.02
C PRO A 399 -9.86 -9.45 37.02
N ASP A 400 -11.17 -9.60 36.83
CA ASP A 400 -11.84 -10.90 36.82
C ASP A 400 -11.60 -11.65 35.51
N GLU A 401 -11.16 -12.91 35.61
CA GLU A 401 -10.79 -13.74 34.47
C GLU A 401 -12.01 -14.30 33.71
N GLN A 402 -13.16 -14.48 34.36
CA GLN A 402 -14.40 -14.88 33.69
C GLN A 402 -14.97 -13.73 32.87
N ALA A 403 -14.94 -12.50 33.39
CA ALA A 403 -15.29 -11.31 32.59
C ALA A 403 -14.44 -11.18 31.33
N ARG A 404 -13.11 -11.32 31.44
CA ARG A 404 -12.23 -11.28 30.25
C ARG A 404 -12.50 -12.45 29.29
N LYS A 405 -12.69 -13.66 29.80
CA LYS A 405 -13.01 -14.85 28.99
C LYS A 405 -14.33 -14.69 28.22
N VAL A 406 -15.40 -14.23 28.87
CA VAL A 406 -16.69 -13.96 28.24
C VAL A 406 -16.58 -12.80 27.24
N ALA A 407 -15.86 -11.73 27.57
CA ALA A 407 -15.65 -10.61 26.66
C ALA A 407 -14.80 -10.98 25.43
N PHE A 408 -13.81 -11.87 25.59
CA PHE A 408 -13.04 -12.40 24.47
C PHE A 408 -13.90 -13.25 23.53
N ALA A 409 -14.72 -14.13 24.10
CA ALA A 409 -15.66 -14.96 23.35
C ALA A 409 -16.68 -14.11 22.59
N ALA A 410 -17.24 -13.08 23.22
CA ALA A 410 -18.16 -12.13 22.59
C ALA A 410 -17.50 -11.36 21.44
N ALA A 411 -16.35 -10.72 21.68
CA ALA A 411 -15.66 -9.90 20.67
C ALA A 411 -15.18 -10.71 19.44
N ASN A 412 -14.84 -11.98 19.63
CA ASN A 412 -14.40 -12.88 18.56
C ASN A 412 -15.50 -13.84 18.06
N SER A 413 -16.75 -13.67 18.50
CA SER A 413 -17.88 -14.47 18.04
C SER A 413 -18.24 -14.15 16.58
N ALA A 414 -18.83 -15.12 15.88
CA ALA A 414 -19.38 -14.95 14.54
C ALA A 414 -20.59 -15.86 14.35
N SER A 415 -21.54 -15.45 13.50
CA SER A 415 -22.66 -16.32 13.12
C SER A 415 -22.24 -17.29 12.01
N ALA A 416 -22.99 -18.40 11.88
CA ALA A 416 -22.77 -19.36 10.79
C ALA A 416 -22.85 -18.71 9.39
N ALA A 417 -23.65 -17.67 9.21
CA ALA A 417 -23.73 -16.92 7.96
C ALA A 417 -22.46 -16.13 7.65
N GLN A 418 -21.84 -15.50 8.64
CA GLN A 418 -20.58 -14.76 8.49
C GLN A 418 -19.42 -15.70 8.13
N ILE A 419 -19.36 -16.88 8.78
CA ILE A 419 -18.39 -17.93 8.49
C ILE A 419 -18.57 -18.45 7.05
N GLN A 420 -19.80 -18.81 6.66
CA GLN A 420 -20.12 -19.26 5.31
C GLN A 420 -19.84 -18.18 4.24
N ARG A 421 -20.00 -16.89 4.55
CA ARG A 421 -19.68 -15.80 3.61
C ARG A 421 -18.18 -15.73 3.33
N LEU A 422 -17.34 -15.85 4.38
CA LEU A 422 -15.89 -15.94 4.24
C LEU A 422 -15.47 -17.20 3.45
N GLU A 423 -16.07 -18.35 3.75
CA GLU A 423 -15.73 -19.62 3.08
C GLU A 423 -16.15 -19.61 1.60
N ARG A 424 -17.31 -19.02 1.26
CA ARG A 424 -17.69 -18.76 -0.14
C ARG A 424 -16.75 -17.79 -0.83
N LEU A 425 -16.30 -16.72 -0.17
CA LEU A 425 -15.35 -15.75 -0.73
C LEU A 425 -14.02 -16.43 -1.10
N LEU A 426 -13.51 -17.29 -0.22
CA LEU A 426 -12.29 -18.06 -0.45
C LEU A 426 -12.47 -19.12 -1.54
N LYS A 427 -13.62 -19.83 -1.58
CA LYS A 427 -13.92 -20.82 -2.64
C LYS A 427 -14.07 -20.17 -4.01
N ALA A 428 -14.82 -19.06 -4.13
CA ALA A 428 -14.98 -18.33 -5.39
C ALA A 428 -13.62 -17.82 -5.93
N ARG A 429 -12.72 -17.38 -5.03
CA ARG A 429 -11.34 -17.03 -5.39
C ARG A 429 -10.53 -18.23 -5.89
N ALA A 430 -10.67 -19.40 -5.28
CA ALA A 430 -10.01 -20.61 -5.74
C ALA A 430 -10.55 -21.09 -7.10
N GLU A 431 -11.87 -21.01 -7.34
CA GLU A 431 -12.48 -21.27 -8.65
C GLU A 431 -11.97 -20.29 -9.72
N LEU A 432 -11.88 -18.99 -9.41
CA LEU A 432 -11.37 -17.97 -10.33
C LEU A 432 -9.91 -18.25 -10.74
N ALA A 433 -9.07 -18.62 -9.77
CA ALA A 433 -7.68 -18.96 -10.02
C ALA A 433 -7.54 -20.17 -10.97
N VAL A 434 -8.26 -21.26 -10.70
CA VAL A 434 -8.28 -22.47 -11.54
C VAL A 434 -8.79 -22.17 -12.94
N LEU A 435 -9.81 -21.30 -13.06
CA LEU A 435 -10.35 -20.84 -14.34
C LEU A 435 -9.33 -20.05 -15.19
N THR A 436 -8.45 -19.27 -14.55
CA THR A 436 -7.31 -18.58 -15.20
C THR A 436 -6.05 -19.46 -15.36
N GLY A 437 -6.10 -20.74 -14.94
CA GLY A 437 -5.00 -21.69 -15.09
C GLY A 437 -3.95 -21.70 -13.97
N ALA A 438 -4.17 -20.97 -12.87
CA ALA A 438 -3.35 -21.03 -11.67
C ALA A 438 -3.82 -22.15 -10.72
N SER A 439 -2.91 -22.73 -9.94
CA SER A 439 -3.25 -23.79 -8.97
C SER A 439 -3.97 -23.29 -7.71
N SER A 440 -3.89 -21.98 -7.44
CA SER A 440 -4.42 -21.33 -6.25
C SER A 440 -4.51 -19.81 -6.45
N TYR A 441 -5.34 -19.13 -5.65
CA TYR A 441 -5.45 -17.67 -5.72
C TYR A 441 -4.13 -16.98 -5.36
N ALA A 442 -3.36 -17.56 -4.42
CA ALA A 442 -2.01 -17.10 -4.10
C ALA A 442 -1.03 -17.27 -5.28
N GLU A 443 -1.13 -18.31 -6.13
CA GLU A 443 -0.29 -18.36 -7.33
C GLU A 443 -0.69 -17.29 -8.36
N MET A 444 -1.99 -17.02 -8.51
CA MET A 444 -2.52 -16.00 -9.42
C MET A 444 -2.09 -14.57 -9.02
N SER A 445 -2.12 -14.26 -7.72
CA SER A 445 -1.85 -12.90 -7.20
C SER A 445 -0.36 -12.55 -7.06
N LEU A 446 0.50 -13.55 -6.87
CA LEU A 446 1.93 -13.34 -6.58
C LEU A 446 2.80 -13.09 -7.83
N GLY A 447 2.27 -13.28 -9.05
CA GLY A 447 3.06 -13.23 -10.29
C GLY A 447 3.74 -11.88 -10.60
N ASP A 448 3.17 -10.76 -10.15
CA ASP A 448 3.77 -9.43 -10.29
C ASP A 448 4.69 -9.05 -9.10
N LYS A 449 4.43 -9.58 -7.91
CA LYS A 449 5.19 -9.42 -6.64
C LYS A 449 6.64 -9.93 -6.71
N MET A 450 7.52 -9.53 -5.79
CA MET A 450 8.87 -10.08 -5.65
C MET A 450 8.85 -11.57 -5.27
N ALA A 451 7.90 -12.01 -4.45
CA ALA A 451 7.83 -13.41 -4.02
C ALA A 451 7.56 -14.42 -5.16
N LYS A 452 6.83 -14.04 -6.21
CA LYS A 452 6.44 -14.82 -7.40
C LYS A 452 5.61 -16.10 -7.19
N LYS A 453 5.74 -16.83 -6.06
CA LYS A 453 5.07 -18.11 -5.80
C LYS A 453 4.76 -18.35 -4.32
N PRO A 454 3.68 -19.07 -3.96
CA PRO A 454 3.36 -19.40 -2.57
C PRO A 454 4.49 -20.13 -1.84
N ASP A 455 5.14 -21.10 -2.50
CA ASP A 455 6.38 -21.77 -2.06
C ASP A 455 7.44 -20.85 -1.46
N ASN A 456 7.62 -19.68 -2.05
CA ASN A 456 8.66 -18.73 -1.68
C ASN A 456 8.22 -17.88 -0.47
N VAL A 457 6.92 -17.61 -0.36
CA VAL A 457 6.32 -16.97 0.83
C VAL A 457 6.34 -17.92 2.03
N GLU A 458 6.00 -19.21 1.83
CA GLU A 458 6.09 -20.24 2.88
C GLU A 458 7.52 -20.35 3.42
N GLU A 459 8.52 -20.40 2.54
CA GLU A 459 9.93 -20.45 2.93
C GLU A 459 10.38 -19.19 3.73
N PHE A 460 9.90 -18.00 3.33
CA PHE A 460 10.12 -16.76 4.07
C PHE A 460 9.45 -16.77 5.45
N LEU A 461 8.15 -17.04 5.53
CA LEU A 461 7.39 -17.07 6.78
C LEU A 461 7.91 -18.14 7.73
N ARG A 462 8.33 -19.30 7.22
CA ARG A 462 8.97 -20.37 8.01
C ARG A 462 10.34 -19.95 8.53
N ALA A 463 11.17 -19.27 7.74
CA ALA A 463 12.44 -18.72 8.20
C ALA A 463 12.23 -17.65 9.30
N LEU A 464 11.26 -16.75 9.08
CA LEU A 464 10.93 -15.64 9.96
C LEU A 464 10.30 -16.11 11.29
N THR A 465 9.43 -17.13 11.25
CA THR A 465 8.89 -17.82 12.43
C THR A 465 10.00 -18.36 13.31
N ASN A 466 10.98 -19.05 12.71
CA ASN A 466 12.13 -19.61 13.43
C ASN A 466 13.04 -18.52 14.03
N HIS A 467 13.13 -17.35 13.40
CA HIS A 467 13.88 -16.21 13.93
C HIS A 467 13.17 -15.59 15.15
N HIS A 468 11.87 -15.26 15.05
CA HIS A 468 11.16 -14.49 16.07
C HIS A 468 10.53 -15.32 17.20
N ARG A 469 10.23 -16.62 17.02
CA ARG A 469 9.64 -17.48 18.07
C ARG A 469 10.36 -17.38 19.43
N PRO A 470 11.71 -17.39 19.52
CA PRO A 470 12.41 -17.23 20.79
C PRO A 470 12.22 -15.84 21.44
N ARG A 471 11.99 -14.77 20.65
CA ARG A 471 11.71 -13.43 21.18
C ARG A 471 10.27 -13.32 21.66
N ALA A 472 9.31 -13.79 20.86
CA ALA A 472 7.90 -13.87 21.23
C ALA A 472 7.70 -14.65 22.54
N ALA A 473 8.42 -15.77 22.74
CA ALA A 473 8.39 -16.51 24.00
C ALA A 473 8.96 -15.72 25.19
N ARG A 474 10.06 -14.96 25.02
CA ARG A 474 10.58 -14.04 26.07
C ARG A 474 9.57 -12.96 26.44
N ASP A 475 8.85 -12.43 25.45
CA ASP A 475 7.86 -11.38 25.64
C ASP A 475 6.58 -11.93 26.30
N MET A 476 6.13 -13.13 25.93
CA MET A 476 5.07 -13.88 26.62
C MET A 476 5.41 -14.13 28.11
N ASP A 477 6.66 -14.51 28.39
CA ASP A 477 7.12 -14.75 29.75
C ASP A 477 7.14 -13.49 30.63
N LYS A 478 7.22 -12.28 30.05
CA LYS A 478 6.99 -11.02 30.80
C LYS A 478 5.55 -10.95 31.29
N LEU A 479 4.58 -11.23 30.41
CA LEU A 479 3.15 -11.17 30.72
C LEU A 479 2.73 -12.26 31.71
N ARG A 480 3.23 -13.50 31.52
CA ARG A 480 3.07 -14.61 32.48
C ARG A 480 3.57 -14.26 33.89
N ARG A 481 4.70 -13.55 34.02
CA ARG A 481 5.22 -13.09 35.32
C ARG A 481 4.33 -12.02 35.97
N LEU A 482 3.62 -11.20 35.18
CA LEU A 482 2.62 -10.28 35.68
C LEU A 482 1.36 -11.03 36.16
N LYS A 483 0.86 -12.03 35.40
CA LYS A 483 -0.23 -12.92 35.84
C LYS A 483 0.10 -13.63 37.17
N LEU A 484 1.30 -14.19 37.28
CA LEU A 484 1.77 -14.83 38.53
C LEU A 484 1.82 -13.85 39.71
N LYS A 485 2.31 -12.62 39.49
CA LYS A 485 2.39 -11.59 40.54
C LYS A 485 1.00 -11.15 41.03
N ASP A 486 0.05 -11.01 40.13
CA ASP A 486 -1.34 -10.68 40.46
C ASP A 486 -2.03 -11.82 41.22
N GLN A 487 -1.91 -13.06 40.74
CA GLN A 487 -2.40 -14.26 41.44
C GLN A 487 -1.84 -14.38 42.87
N LEU A 488 -0.54 -14.14 43.07
CA LEU A 488 0.09 -14.14 44.40
C LEU A 488 -0.40 -12.98 45.29
N ALA A 489 -0.67 -11.80 44.72
CA ALA A 489 -1.19 -10.66 45.47
C ALA A 489 -2.63 -10.90 45.97
N ARG A 490 -3.47 -11.56 45.16
CA ARG A 490 -4.85 -11.93 45.52
C ARG A 490 -4.94 -12.96 46.66
N LEU A 491 -3.87 -13.72 46.90
CA LEU A 491 -3.81 -14.80 47.89
C LEU A 491 -3.16 -14.39 49.23
N ASN A 492 -3.14 -13.08 49.55
CA ASN A 492 -2.73 -12.51 50.84
C ASN A 492 -1.36 -13.01 51.38
N GLY A 493 -0.44 -13.37 50.49
CA GLY A 493 0.92 -13.72 50.86
C GLY A 493 1.12 -15.12 51.44
N ASP A 494 0.15 -16.03 51.33
CA ASP A 494 0.29 -17.45 51.72
C ASP A 494 1.13 -18.26 50.70
N ALA A 495 2.23 -17.64 50.26
CA ALA A 495 3.03 -18.01 49.10
C ALA A 495 3.81 -19.31 49.28
N ARG A 496 3.89 -19.87 50.49
CA ARG A 496 4.59 -21.13 50.77
C ARG A 496 4.00 -22.32 50.00
N THR A 497 2.69 -22.31 49.76
CA THR A 497 1.97 -23.39 49.07
C THR A 497 2.13 -23.32 47.53
N LEU A 498 2.33 -22.13 46.98
CA LEU A 498 2.54 -21.89 45.55
C LEU A 498 4.02 -21.90 45.14
N ALA A 499 4.90 -21.27 45.92
CA ALA A 499 6.34 -21.26 45.65
C ALA A 499 6.99 -22.65 45.79
N ALA A 500 6.36 -23.57 46.52
CA ALA A 500 6.79 -24.97 46.62
C ALA A 500 6.26 -25.87 45.48
N SER A 501 5.33 -25.39 44.64
CA SER A 501 4.70 -26.17 43.57
C SER A 501 4.97 -25.64 42.16
N HIS A 502 5.33 -24.36 41.99
CA HIS A 502 5.50 -23.72 40.69
C HIS A 502 6.97 -23.41 40.37
N THR A 503 7.67 -24.38 39.76
CA THR A 503 8.89 -24.15 38.95
C THR A 503 8.58 -23.65 37.54
N GLN A 504 7.29 -23.55 37.18
CA GLN A 504 6.76 -23.23 35.85
C GLN A 504 5.86 -21.99 35.94
N LEU A 505 5.86 -21.18 34.88
CA LEU A 505 5.01 -19.99 34.79
C LEU A 505 3.54 -20.37 34.56
N PRO A 506 2.56 -19.55 35.01
CA PRO A 506 1.15 -19.90 34.88
C PRO A 506 0.68 -19.90 33.42
N ALA A 507 -0.35 -20.71 33.15
CA ALA A 507 -1.09 -20.71 31.89
C ALA A 507 -1.61 -19.31 31.55
N PHE A 508 -1.48 -18.93 30.28
CA PHE A 508 -1.74 -17.57 29.79
C PHE A 508 -2.56 -17.65 28.52
N HIS A 509 -3.82 -17.23 28.59
CA HIS A 509 -4.79 -17.41 27.52
C HIS A 509 -4.95 -16.14 26.69
N ALA A 510 -5.61 -16.24 25.52
CA ALA A 510 -5.85 -15.09 24.65
C ALA A 510 -6.54 -13.90 25.39
N TRP A 511 -7.48 -14.17 26.30
CA TRP A 511 -8.15 -13.17 27.14
C TRP A 511 -7.28 -12.52 28.23
N ASP A 512 -6.05 -12.97 28.42
CA ASP A 512 -5.09 -12.35 29.33
C ASP A 512 -4.23 -11.28 28.64
N ARG A 513 -4.10 -11.34 27.30
CA ARG A 513 -3.19 -10.48 26.52
C ARG A 513 -3.37 -9.01 26.86
N ASP A 514 -4.57 -8.47 26.71
CA ASP A 514 -4.82 -7.03 26.79
C ASP A 514 -4.56 -6.48 28.20
N LEU A 515 -5.04 -7.17 29.24
CA LEU A 515 -4.84 -6.77 30.64
C LEU A 515 -3.36 -6.72 31.02
N TYR A 516 -2.59 -7.76 30.71
CA TYR A 516 -1.17 -7.79 31.13
C TYR A 516 -0.27 -6.98 30.21
N THR A 517 -0.62 -6.80 28.94
CA THR A 517 0.03 -5.85 28.02
C THR A 517 -0.14 -4.41 28.54
N ASP A 518 -1.37 -4.02 28.88
CA ASP A 518 -1.67 -2.74 29.51
C ASP A 518 -0.95 -2.59 30.87
N ALA A 519 -0.98 -3.61 31.73
CA ALA A 519 -0.30 -3.59 33.03
C ALA A 519 1.23 -3.49 32.91
N HIS A 520 1.82 -4.08 31.86
CA HIS A 520 3.24 -3.99 31.52
C HIS A 520 3.61 -2.55 31.16
N PHE A 521 2.91 -1.93 30.19
CA PHE A 521 3.10 -0.51 29.86
C PHE A 521 2.77 0.43 31.03
N ARG A 522 1.87 0.03 31.94
CA ARG A 522 1.57 0.74 33.19
C ARG A 522 2.53 0.45 34.35
N SER A 523 3.61 -0.32 34.17
CA SER A 523 4.58 -0.58 35.24
C SER A 523 5.47 0.66 35.54
N PRO A 524 5.97 0.86 36.79
CA PRO A 524 6.77 2.05 37.13
C PRO A 524 8.05 2.21 36.30
N SER A 525 8.67 1.11 35.88
CA SER A 525 9.81 1.07 34.95
C SER A 525 9.51 1.61 33.55
N MET A 526 8.23 1.80 33.21
CA MET A 526 7.74 2.28 31.92
C MET A 526 7.06 3.66 32.06
N ARG A 527 6.75 4.09 33.29
CA ARG A 527 6.11 5.38 33.60
C ARG A 527 7.12 6.44 34.06
N SER A 528 7.86 7.02 33.13
CA SER A 528 8.17 8.47 33.13
C SER A 528 9.04 8.80 31.92
N VAL A 529 8.44 9.39 30.90
CA VAL A 529 9.16 10.17 29.89
C VAL A 529 8.52 11.55 29.89
N GLN A 530 9.31 12.61 29.80
CA GLN A 530 8.76 13.94 29.56
C GLN A 530 7.96 13.95 28.24
N PRO A 531 6.86 14.72 28.12
CA PRO A 531 6.10 14.76 26.88
C PRO A 531 7.03 15.14 25.72
N LEU A 532 7.05 14.30 24.68
CA LEU A 532 7.94 14.48 23.53
C LEU A 532 7.38 15.53 22.55
N SER A 533 6.06 15.69 22.48
CA SER A 533 5.38 16.54 21.49
C SER A 533 5.80 18.02 21.45
N PRO A 534 6.25 18.69 22.54
CA PRO A 534 6.82 20.03 22.46
C PRO A 534 8.08 20.12 21.57
N PHE A 535 8.77 19.01 21.31
CA PHE A 535 9.93 18.93 20.40
C PHE A 535 9.56 18.54 18.96
N PHE A 536 8.27 18.33 18.69
CA PHE A 536 7.73 17.89 17.40
C PHE A 536 6.56 18.79 16.98
N SER A 537 6.81 20.10 16.87
CA SER A 537 5.87 20.96 16.15
C SER A 537 5.87 20.59 14.68
N LEU A 538 4.71 20.68 14.01
CA LEU A 538 4.57 20.26 12.61
C LEU A 538 5.60 20.93 11.68
N GLY A 539 5.87 22.22 11.88
CA GLY A 539 6.89 22.96 11.14
C GLY A 539 8.33 22.57 11.51
N SER A 540 8.61 22.21 12.76
CA SER A 540 9.93 21.65 13.13
C SER A 540 10.19 20.31 12.44
N VAL A 541 9.16 19.47 12.32
CA VAL A 541 9.24 18.16 11.65
C VAL A 541 9.45 18.32 10.14
N PHE A 542 8.70 19.18 9.45
CA PHE A 542 8.91 19.45 8.03
C PHE A 542 10.29 20.06 7.73
N ALA A 543 10.78 20.99 8.57
CA ALA A 543 12.15 21.51 8.46
C ALA A 543 13.21 20.41 8.72
N GLY A 544 12.95 19.51 9.67
CA GLY A 544 13.76 18.33 9.94
C GLY A 544 13.87 17.38 8.75
N LEU A 545 12.73 17.06 8.14
CA LEU A 545 12.63 16.25 6.92
C LEU A 545 13.37 16.89 5.74
N SER A 546 13.22 18.19 5.52
CA SER A 546 13.98 18.94 4.51
C SER A 546 15.50 18.81 4.69
N ARG A 547 16.00 18.96 5.92
CA ARG A 547 17.42 18.76 6.26
C ARG A 547 17.88 17.31 6.07
N LEU A 548 17.04 16.33 6.47
CA LEU A 548 17.34 14.89 6.31
C LEU A 548 17.45 14.50 4.83
N PHE A 549 16.50 14.92 3.99
CA PHE A 549 16.54 14.67 2.54
C PHE A 549 17.68 15.42 1.85
N SER A 550 18.08 16.59 2.37
CA SER A 550 19.25 17.32 1.88
C SER A 550 20.53 16.50 2.12
N ALA A 551 20.67 15.93 3.32
CA ALA A 551 21.81 15.09 3.71
C ALA A 551 21.84 13.75 2.95
N LEU A 552 20.69 13.06 2.83
CA LEU A 552 20.61 11.75 2.19
C LEU A 552 20.64 11.83 0.65
N TYR A 553 19.85 12.73 0.05
CA TYR A 553 19.53 12.67 -1.38
C TYR A 553 19.94 13.91 -2.16
N GLY A 554 20.40 14.98 -1.51
CA GLY A 554 20.54 16.30 -2.16
C GLY A 554 19.19 16.88 -2.59
N ILE A 555 18.11 16.50 -1.90
CA ILE A 555 16.74 16.96 -2.15
C ILE A 555 16.27 17.81 -0.98
N ARG A 556 15.69 18.97 -1.24
CA ARG A 556 15.12 19.83 -0.18
C ARG A 556 13.68 20.22 -0.46
N LEU A 557 13.03 20.67 0.61
CA LEU A 557 11.66 21.17 0.59
C LEU A 557 11.68 22.70 0.68
N ARG A 558 10.81 23.37 -0.10
CA ARG A 558 10.62 24.83 -0.06
C ARG A 558 9.14 25.16 0.11
N ALA A 559 8.82 26.03 1.06
CA ALA A 559 7.48 26.59 1.21
C ALA A 559 7.09 27.41 -0.02
N ALA A 560 5.90 27.18 -0.57
CA ALA A 560 5.39 27.90 -1.73
C ALA A 560 3.98 28.45 -1.47
N PRO A 561 3.62 29.61 -2.04
CA PRO A 561 2.27 30.15 -1.93
C PRO A 561 1.27 29.32 -2.74
N VAL A 562 0.01 29.35 -2.32
CA VAL A 562 -1.12 28.72 -3.01
C VAL A 562 -1.86 29.79 -3.82
N ALA A 563 -2.04 29.55 -5.13
CA ALA A 563 -2.79 30.46 -6.01
C ALA A 563 -4.32 30.29 -5.84
N PRO A 564 -5.15 31.27 -6.26
CA PRO A 564 -6.61 31.17 -6.13
C PRO A 564 -7.17 29.98 -6.90
N GLY A 565 -8.01 29.17 -6.24
CA GLY A 565 -8.58 27.95 -6.81
C GLY A 565 -7.60 26.80 -7.03
N GLU A 566 -6.35 26.88 -6.54
CA GLU A 566 -5.34 25.84 -6.71
C GLU A 566 -5.59 24.58 -5.85
N VAL A 567 -6.28 24.74 -4.72
CA VAL A 567 -6.53 23.67 -3.74
C VAL A 567 -8.02 23.50 -3.46
N TRP A 568 -8.40 22.30 -3.03
CA TRP A 568 -9.78 21.91 -2.71
C TRP A 568 -10.32 22.50 -1.40
N SER A 569 -9.47 23.08 -0.56
CA SER A 569 -9.88 23.70 0.70
C SER A 569 -9.06 24.97 0.94
N GLU A 570 -9.68 26.14 0.75
CA GLU A 570 -9.03 27.46 0.76
C GLU A 570 -9.02 28.14 2.15
N GLY A 571 -9.32 27.40 3.23
CA GLY A 571 -9.14 27.91 4.60
C GLY A 571 -7.67 28.23 4.91
N SER A 572 -7.42 29.10 5.89
CA SER A 572 -6.08 29.60 6.23
C SER A 572 -5.14 28.47 6.68
N GLY A 573 -4.36 27.94 5.74
CA GLY A 573 -3.50 26.77 5.94
C GLY A 573 -4.21 25.42 5.87
N ASP A 574 -5.42 25.33 5.33
CA ASP A 574 -6.16 24.07 5.21
C ASP A 574 -5.43 23.06 4.32
N VAL A 575 -4.87 23.53 3.20
CA VAL A 575 -3.92 22.81 2.36
C VAL A 575 -2.71 23.69 2.13
N MET A 576 -1.51 23.16 2.42
CA MET A 576 -0.23 23.88 2.30
C MET A 576 0.59 23.32 1.14
N LYS A 577 1.33 24.18 0.42
CA LYS A 577 2.13 23.79 -0.74
C LYS A 577 3.64 23.78 -0.44
N VAL A 578 4.29 22.69 -0.85
CA VAL A 578 5.73 22.48 -0.71
C VAL A 578 6.30 22.07 -2.07
N GLU A 579 7.27 22.84 -2.57
CA GLU A 579 8.06 22.49 -3.75
C GLU A 579 9.23 21.58 -3.37
N VAL A 580 9.56 20.62 -4.24
CA VAL A 580 10.67 19.69 -4.08
C VAL A 580 11.78 20.05 -5.07
N LEU A 581 12.99 20.27 -4.57
CA LEU A 581 14.14 20.75 -5.34
C LEU A 581 15.32 19.77 -5.21
N ASP A 582 16.05 19.53 -6.30
CA ASP A 582 17.17 18.58 -6.38
C ASP A 582 18.45 19.28 -6.89
N GLU A 583 19.54 19.18 -6.13
CA GLU A 583 20.87 19.71 -6.51
C GLU A 583 21.38 19.10 -7.84
N ARG A 584 20.93 17.87 -8.16
CA ARG A 584 21.33 17.18 -9.39
C ARG A 584 20.69 17.77 -10.65
N GLU A 585 19.68 18.63 -10.51
CA GLU A 585 18.88 19.17 -11.62
C GLU A 585 19.03 20.69 -11.84
N GLY A 586 19.87 21.37 -11.05
CA GLY A 586 20.11 22.81 -11.19
C GLY A 586 20.86 23.23 -12.46
N ALA A 587 20.91 24.53 -12.74
CA ALA A 587 21.67 25.06 -13.86
C ALA A 587 23.19 24.83 -13.69
N LYS A 588 23.92 24.67 -14.79
CA LYS A 588 25.40 24.67 -14.76
C LYS A 588 25.91 26.11 -14.68
N ALA A 589 26.64 26.44 -13.62
CA ALA A 589 27.49 27.61 -13.61
C ALA A 589 28.49 27.53 -14.79
N GLY A 590 28.38 28.45 -15.76
CA GLY A 590 29.32 28.59 -16.88
C GLY A 590 28.99 27.84 -18.18
N ALA A 591 27.81 27.23 -18.34
CA ALA A 591 27.38 26.66 -19.62
C ALA A 591 26.36 27.58 -20.34
N GLY A 592 26.80 28.24 -21.42
CA GLY A 592 26.02 29.27 -22.13
C GLY A 592 24.86 28.74 -22.99
N GLY A 593 23.80 28.23 -22.35
CA GLY A 593 22.49 27.97 -22.97
C GLY A 593 21.50 29.13 -22.70
N SER A 594 20.59 29.40 -23.63
CA SER A 594 19.76 30.62 -23.63
C SER A 594 18.54 30.62 -22.68
N THR A 595 18.60 29.90 -21.56
CA THR A 595 17.60 29.95 -20.49
C THR A 595 18.24 30.52 -19.22
N GLY A 596 17.99 31.80 -18.95
CA GLY A 596 18.69 32.61 -17.94
C GLY A 596 18.42 32.26 -16.46
N SER A 597 18.11 31.00 -16.13
CA SER A 597 18.04 30.54 -14.74
C SER A 597 19.45 30.28 -14.22
N THR A 598 19.90 31.08 -13.26
CA THR A 598 21.13 30.85 -12.49
C THR A 598 20.89 29.99 -11.25
N ALA A 599 19.75 29.32 -11.13
CA ALA A 599 19.38 28.56 -9.95
C ALA A 599 20.31 27.33 -9.77
N PRO A 600 20.92 27.13 -8.58
CA PRO A 600 21.85 26.03 -8.32
C PRO A 600 21.15 24.66 -8.21
N GLU A 601 19.82 24.64 -8.14
CA GLU A 601 18.98 23.46 -7.91
C GLU A 601 17.77 23.51 -8.85
N GLY A 602 17.23 22.34 -9.24
CA GLY A 602 16.08 22.25 -10.14
C GLY A 602 14.81 21.82 -9.42
N LEU A 603 13.66 22.41 -9.77
CA LEU A 603 12.35 21.94 -9.33
C LEU A 603 12.08 20.56 -9.94
N VAL A 604 11.77 19.57 -9.09
CA VAL A 604 11.49 18.19 -9.51
C VAL A 604 10.06 17.73 -9.28
N GLY A 605 9.26 18.43 -8.49
CA GLY A 605 7.84 18.14 -8.27
C GLY A 605 7.21 18.91 -7.10
N THR A 606 5.94 18.65 -6.84
CA THR A 606 5.12 19.38 -5.85
C THR A 606 4.45 18.43 -4.85
N ILE A 607 4.43 18.82 -3.59
CA ILE A 607 3.71 18.17 -2.49
C ILE A 607 2.66 19.15 -1.96
N TYR A 608 1.39 18.77 -1.98
CA TYR A 608 0.37 19.44 -1.19
C TYR A 608 0.19 18.68 0.14
N ALA A 609 -0.01 19.42 1.23
CA ALA A 609 -0.12 18.89 2.58
C ALA A 609 -1.48 19.26 3.16
N ASP A 610 -2.41 18.30 3.17
CA ASP A 610 -3.75 18.39 3.73
C ASP A 610 -3.80 17.55 5.02
N LEU A 611 -3.30 18.15 6.09
CA LEU A 611 -2.88 17.44 7.29
C LEU A 611 -3.90 17.48 8.43
N TRP A 612 -4.96 18.26 8.28
CA TRP A 612 -5.92 18.55 9.35
C TRP A 612 -7.17 17.68 9.29
N SER A 613 -7.69 17.33 10.46
CA SER A 613 -9.08 16.87 10.61
C SER A 613 -10.08 17.92 10.11
N ARG A 614 -11.12 17.47 9.41
CA ARG A 614 -12.35 18.22 9.10
C ARG A 614 -13.51 17.27 8.87
N GLU A 615 -14.73 17.76 9.04
CA GLU A 615 -15.95 17.04 8.65
C GLU A 615 -15.92 16.66 7.15
N GLY A 616 -16.43 15.47 6.82
CA GLY A 616 -16.48 14.94 5.45
C GLY A 616 -15.18 14.38 4.88
N LYS A 617 -14.01 14.63 5.50
CA LYS A 617 -12.72 14.06 5.07
C LYS A 617 -12.53 12.63 5.65
N PRO A 618 -11.97 11.67 4.90
CA PRO A 618 -11.55 10.39 5.47
C PRO A 618 -10.45 10.58 6.52
N GLY A 619 -10.61 9.94 7.68
CA GLY A 619 -9.60 9.93 8.73
C GLY A 619 -8.39 9.04 8.43
N GLY A 620 -7.38 9.12 9.28
CA GLY A 620 -6.10 8.42 9.12
C GLY A 620 -5.10 9.15 8.20
N ALA A 621 -4.20 8.41 7.56
CA ALA A 621 -3.16 8.95 6.69
C ALA A 621 -3.08 8.23 5.34
N ALA A 622 -2.67 8.96 4.30
CA ALA A 622 -2.36 8.42 2.97
C ALA A 622 -1.58 9.41 2.08
N HIS A 623 -0.54 8.92 1.41
CA HIS A 623 0.03 9.48 0.19
C HIS A 623 -0.88 9.19 -1.03
N TYR A 624 -1.40 10.25 -1.65
CA TYR A 624 -2.00 10.21 -2.99
C TYR A 624 -1.02 10.75 -4.02
N THR A 625 -0.85 10.07 -5.15
CA THR A 625 -0.12 10.58 -6.33
C THR A 625 -1.14 11.05 -7.37
N VAL A 626 -1.32 12.37 -7.49
CA VAL A 626 -2.23 13.02 -8.44
C VAL A 626 -1.59 13.13 -9.84
N ARG A 627 -0.26 13.25 -9.89
CA ARG A 627 0.54 13.09 -11.12
C ARG A 627 1.80 12.28 -10.88
N CYS A 628 2.02 11.34 -11.78
CA CYS A 628 3.27 10.61 -11.95
C CYS A 628 4.30 11.41 -12.75
N SER A 629 5.58 11.13 -12.56
CA SER A 629 6.64 11.56 -13.50
C SER A 629 6.69 10.60 -14.69
N ARG A 630 6.81 11.13 -15.91
CA ARG A 630 7.17 10.39 -17.12
C ARG A 630 7.93 11.29 -18.10
N ARG A 631 8.58 10.71 -19.11
CA ARG A 631 9.25 11.46 -20.18
C ARG A 631 8.25 11.82 -21.28
N VAL A 632 8.32 13.05 -21.79
CA VAL A 632 7.33 13.64 -22.72
C VAL A 632 7.93 14.24 -24.00
N ASP A 633 9.25 14.46 -24.11
CA ASP A 633 9.88 14.95 -25.37
C ASP A 633 9.92 13.92 -26.51
N LEU A 634 9.44 12.71 -26.27
CA LEU A 634 9.37 11.61 -27.25
C LEU A 634 7.92 11.15 -27.52
N ASP A 635 6.94 11.97 -27.16
CA ASP A 635 5.53 11.77 -27.45
C ASP A 635 5.16 12.44 -28.78
N ASP A 636 4.36 11.74 -29.58
CA ASP A 636 3.75 12.27 -30.80
C ASP A 636 2.25 12.50 -30.59
N GLU A 637 1.90 13.69 -30.10
CA GLU A 637 0.50 14.10 -29.93
C GLU A 637 -0.20 14.41 -31.26
N ALA A 638 0.55 14.74 -32.33
CA ALA A 638 -0.03 15.10 -33.63
C ALA A 638 -0.55 13.85 -34.37
N GLY A 639 0.22 12.75 -34.33
CA GLY A 639 -0.19 11.47 -34.92
C GLY A 639 -1.43 10.86 -34.28
N ASP A 640 -1.84 11.29 -33.09
CA ASP A 640 -3.11 10.87 -32.48
C ASP A 640 -4.30 11.25 -33.39
N PHE A 641 -4.23 12.43 -34.02
CA PHE A 641 -5.24 12.95 -34.95
C PHE A 641 -4.98 12.52 -36.41
N GLU A 642 -3.72 12.34 -36.81
CA GLU A 642 -3.40 11.88 -38.17
C GLU A 642 -3.75 10.39 -38.37
N HIS A 643 -3.43 9.55 -37.39
CA HIS A 643 -3.50 8.09 -37.47
C HIS A 643 -4.70 7.49 -36.72
N GLY A 644 -5.24 8.15 -35.68
CA GLY A 644 -6.48 7.76 -35.00
C GLY A 644 -7.77 8.19 -35.74
N ARG A 645 -8.90 7.55 -35.44
CA ARG A 645 -10.24 7.87 -35.97
C ARG A 645 -11.28 7.81 -34.83
N SER A 646 -12.40 8.51 -35.01
CA SER A 646 -13.57 8.37 -34.14
C SER A 646 -14.20 6.97 -34.24
N GLU A 647 -15.09 6.63 -33.30
CA GLU A 647 -15.93 5.41 -33.38
C GLU A 647 -16.74 5.31 -34.69
N SER A 648 -17.02 6.45 -35.33
CA SER A 648 -17.67 6.55 -36.65
C SER A 648 -16.72 6.41 -37.84
N GLY A 649 -15.44 6.11 -37.61
CA GLY A 649 -14.39 6.01 -38.64
C GLY A 649 -13.91 7.35 -39.22
N GLY A 650 -14.40 8.47 -38.70
CA GLY A 650 -14.05 9.82 -39.15
C GLY A 650 -12.68 10.28 -38.63
N ARG A 651 -12.10 11.29 -39.30
CA ARG A 651 -11.03 12.09 -38.69
C ARG A 651 -11.65 13.12 -37.74
N VAL A 652 -10.97 13.35 -36.62
CA VAL A 652 -11.28 14.40 -35.63
C VAL A 652 -10.16 15.44 -35.71
N HIS A 653 -10.49 16.72 -35.67
CA HIS A 653 -9.50 17.80 -35.64
C HIS A 653 -9.25 18.24 -34.18
N PRO A 654 -8.04 18.71 -33.80
CA PRO A 654 -7.76 19.11 -32.41
C PRO A 654 -8.71 20.18 -31.85
N THR A 655 -9.24 21.04 -32.72
CA THR A 655 -10.26 22.07 -32.38
C THR A 655 -11.57 21.47 -31.88
N ASP A 656 -11.90 20.26 -32.32
CA ASP A 656 -13.20 19.62 -32.08
C ASP A 656 -13.29 19.02 -30.67
N LEU A 657 -12.14 18.92 -29.98
CA LEU A 657 -12.02 18.46 -28.60
C LEU A 657 -11.90 19.60 -27.57
N GLY A 658 -12.02 20.86 -28.01
CA GLY A 658 -12.01 22.05 -27.16
C GLY A 658 -10.62 22.50 -26.67
N GLY A 659 -10.28 23.76 -26.93
CA GLY A 659 -9.07 24.39 -26.38
C GLY A 659 -8.62 25.60 -27.20
N ASP A 660 -8.69 26.80 -26.62
CA ASP A 660 -8.11 28.00 -27.23
C ASP A 660 -6.58 27.85 -27.37
N GLY A 661 -6.04 28.25 -28.53
CA GLY A 661 -4.59 28.27 -28.80
C GLY A 661 -3.99 26.98 -29.37
N GLY A 662 -4.72 25.85 -29.37
CA GLY A 662 -4.40 24.73 -30.27
C GLY A 662 -3.24 23.80 -29.87
N ILE A 663 -3.22 23.28 -28.64
CA ILE A 663 -2.61 21.98 -28.31
C ILE A 663 -3.69 21.14 -27.62
N GLY A 664 -3.99 19.96 -28.17
CA GLY A 664 -5.12 19.09 -27.76
C GLY A 664 -4.89 18.31 -26.47
N ASN A 665 -4.37 18.95 -25.42
CA ASN A 665 -4.12 18.33 -24.13
C ASN A 665 -4.71 19.19 -22.98
N PRO A 666 -5.91 18.87 -22.47
CA PRO A 666 -6.57 19.65 -21.42
C PRO A 666 -5.93 19.46 -20.03
N LEU A 667 -4.83 18.70 -19.96
CA LEU A 667 -4.06 18.35 -18.77
C LEU A 667 -2.60 18.87 -18.87
N HIS A 668 -2.40 20.02 -19.49
CA HIS A 668 -1.06 20.62 -19.66
C HIS A 668 -0.40 20.96 -18.30
N VAL A 669 0.46 20.07 -17.83
CA VAL A 669 1.21 20.17 -16.56
C VAL A 669 2.61 20.78 -16.73
N PRO A 670 3.23 21.30 -15.64
CA PRO A 670 4.64 21.71 -15.65
C PRO A 670 5.59 20.59 -16.12
N THR A 671 6.56 20.96 -16.96
CA THR A 671 7.62 20.05 -17.43
C THR A 671 8.98 20.74 -17.39
N SER A 672 10.05 19.98 -17.07
CA SER A 672 11.43 20.45 -17.17
C SER A 672 12.31 19.48 -17.94
N PHE A 673 13.39 20.00 -18.54
CA PHE A 673 14.50 19.16 -18.98
C PHE A 673 15.31 18.76 -17.75
N GLN A 674 15.58 17.47 -17.60
CA GLN A 674 16.40 16.93 -16.51
C GLN A 674 17.87 16.81 -16.95
N ARG A 675 18.78 17.05 -15.99
CA ARG A 675 20.24 17.12 -16.16
C ARG A 675 20.92 15.79 -15.84
N ASP A 676 20.44 15.08 -14.81
CA ASP A 676 20.90 13.72 -14.46
C ASP A 676 20.24 12.63 -15.34
N ARG A 677 19.11 12.96 -15.97
CA ARG A 677 18.32 12.08 -16.85
C ARG A 677 17.98 12.82 -18.15
N PRO A 678 18.69 12.60 -19.27
CA PRO A 678 18.51 13.41 -20.48
C PRO A 678 17.14 13.18 -21.13
N GLY A 679 16.26 14.16 -20.99
CA GLY A 679 14.89 14.21 -21.54
C GLY A 679 14.07 15.34 -20.90
N ARG A 680 12.88 15.61 -21.43
CA ARG A 680 11.86 16.46 -20.80
C ARG A 680 10.89 15.56 -20.05
N PHE A 681 10.60 15.89 -18.80
CA PHE A 681 9.71 15.10 -17.95
C PHE A 681 8.59 15.98 -17.40
N GLN A 682 7.40 15.40 -17.22
CA GLN A 682 6.33 16.04 -16.45
C GLN A 682 6.62 15.97 -14.95
N HIS A 683 6.22 16.99 -14.20
CA HIS A 683 6.43 17.04 -12.77
C HIS A 683 5.41 16.18 -12.02
N PRO A 684 5.84 15.29 -11.12
CA PRO A 684 4.94 14.57 -10.23
C PRO A 684 4.31 15.54 -9.24
N VAL A 685 3.05 15.25 -8.92
CA VAL A 685 2.24 15.99 -7.95
C VAL A 685 1.68 14.96 -6.98
N VAL A 686 2.00 15.13 -5.70
CA VAL A 686 1.53 14.24 -4.63
C VAL A 686 0.84 15.03 -3.54
N VAL A 687 -0.01 14.36 -2.78
CA VAL A 687 -0.74 14.92 -1.66
C VAL A 687 -0.53 14.03 -0.44
N LEU A 688 0.00 14.62 0.63
CA LEU A 688 -0.04 14.04 1.96
C LEU A 688 -1.40 14.35 2.56
N MET A 689 -2.21 13.33 2.78
CA MET A 689 -3.43 13.42 3.57
C MET A 689 -3.15 12.87 4.98
N CYS A 690 -3.40 13.66 6.02
CA CYS A 690 -3.36 13.23 7.42
C CYS A 690 -4.55 13.81 8.20
N ASP A 691 -4.80 13.28 9.39
CA ASP A 691 -5.96 13.59 10.24
C ASP A 691 -5.51 14.14 11.60
N PHE A 692 -4.62 15.14 11.59
CA PHE A 692 -4.08 15.76 12.80
C PHE A 692 -5.03 16.83 13.36
N PRO A 693 -5.11 17.00 14.71
CA PRO A 693 -5.92 18.03 15.32
C PRO A 693 -5.44 19.43 14.96
N ARG A 694 -6.36 20.29 14.52
CA ARG A 694 -6.07 21.72 14.29
C ARG A 694 -5.67 22.41 15.60
N PRO A 695 -4.72 23.37 15.56
CA PRO A 695 -4.46 24.24 16.71
C PRO A 695 -5.73 24.98 17.16
N ASN A 696 -5.96 25.04 18.48
CA ASN A 696 -7.19 25.64 19.03
C ASN A 696 -7.27 27.15 18.77
N GLY A 697 -8.20 27.55 17.89
CA GLY A 697 -8.39 28.92 17.44
C GLY A 697 -9.00 29.88 18.48
N SER A 698 -8.29 30.14 19.58
CA SER A 698 -8.55 31.34 20.41
C SER A 698 -7.35 31.78 21.27
N SER A 699 -6.93 33.02 21.07
CA SER A 699 -6.00 33.80 21.93
C SER A 699 -4.52 33.41 22.06
N GLN A 700 -4.04 32.22 21.64
CA GLN A 700 -2.61 31.88 21.70
C GLN A 700 -2.06 31.23 20.43
N THR A 701 -0.88 31.69 20.00
CA THR A 701 -0.12 31.21 18.84
C THR A 701 0.68 29.95 19.17
N SER A 702 0.00 28.86 19.51
CA SER A 702 0.63 27.54 19.68
C SER A 702 0.56 26.76 18.36
N PRO A 703 1.68 26.18 17.88
CA PRO A 703 1.64 25.30 16.71
C PRO A 703 0.95 23.96 17.04
N CYS A 704 0.66 23.17 16.01
CA CYS A 704 0.29 21.77 16.19
C CYS A 704 1.52 20.99 16.69
N LEU A 705 1.37 20.24 17.80
CA LEU A 705 2.42 19.47 18.45
C LEU A 705 2.10 17.98 18.34
N LEU A 706 2.87 17.26 17.54
CA LEU A 706 2.60 15.86 17.20
C LEU A 706 2.98 14.90 18.33
N GLY A 707 2.11 13.92 18.61
CA GLY A 707 2.44 12.72 19.37
C GLY A 707 3.42 11.83 18.59
N TRP A 708 4.12 10.94 19.29
CA TRP A 708 5.17 10.11 18.66
C TRP A 708 4.67 9.30 17.44
N HIS A 709 3.49 8.70 17.55
CA HIS A 709 2.87 7.94 16.45
C HIS A 709 2.57 8.83 15.23
N GLU A 710 2.11 10.07 15.43
CA GLU A 710 1.86 11.01 14.33
C GLU A 710 3.15 11.43 13.62
N VAL A 711 4.28 11.48 14.35
CA VAL A 711 5.62 11.68 13.76
C VAL A 711 6.06 10.45 12.95
N GLU A 712 5.86 9.23 13.46
CA GLU A 712 6.13 7.98 12.72
C GLU A 712 5.30 7.92 11.42
N THR A 713 3.98 8.18 11.50
CA THR A 713 3.08 8.23 10.34
C THR A 713 3.50 9.29 9.32
N LEU A 714 3.86 10.50 9.76
CA LEU A 714 4.30 11.55 8.85
C LEU A 714 5.63 11.17 8.15
N PHE A 715 6.56 10.54 8.86
CA PHE A 715 7.80 10.02 8.25
C PHE A 715 7.53 8.90 7.23
N HIS A 716 6.62 7.98 7.55
CA HIS A 716 6.20 6.89 6.65
C HIS A 716 5.66 7.45 5.32
N GLU A 717 4.63 8.30 5.36
CA GLU A 717 4.03 8.90 4.16
C GLU A 717 5.02 9.80 3.39
N MET A 718 5.94 10.46 4.10
CA MET A 718 6.99 11.26 3.47
C MET A 718 8.02 10.38 2.73
N GLY A 719 8.25 9.15 3.17
CA GLY A 719 9.05 8.16 2.43
C GLY A 719 8.42 7.75 1.10
N HIS A 720 7.10 7.53 1.06
CA HIS A 720 6.35 7.34 -0.19
C HIS A 720 6.44 8.58 -1.10
N ALA A 721 6.18 9.77 -0.56
CA ALA A 721 6.23 11.02 -1.32
C ALA A 721 7.61 11.28 -1.96
N ILE A 722 8.69 11.03 -1.22
CA ILE A 722 10.06 11.17 -1.76
C ILE A 722 10.41 10.05 -2.75
N HIS A 723 9.86 8.84 -2.62
CA HIS A 723 9.95 7.83 -3.68
C HIS A 723 9.29 8.33 -4.98
N SER A 724 8.11 8.95 -4.90
CA SER A 724 7.44 9.59 -6.05
C SER A 724 8.25 10.72 -6.69
N MET A 725 9.09 11.43 -5.93
CA MET A 725 9.99 12.49 -6.43
C MET A 725 11.32 11.96 -7.02
N ILE A 726 11.77 10.78 -6.58
CA ILE A 726 13.03 10.17 -7.06
C ILE A 726 12.78 9.20 -8.24
N GLY A 727 11.64 8.51 -8.27
CA GLY A 727 11.22 7.51 -9.27
C GLY A 727 10.79 8.11 -10.62
N ARG A 728 11.62 8.99 -11.18
CA ARG A 728 11.35 9.76 -12.41
C ARG A 728 11.72 8.95 -13.67
N THR A 729 10.82 8.04 -14.05
CA THR A 729 10.94 7.08 -15.16
C THR A 729 10.61 7.70 -16.52
N ALA A 730 10.93 7.00 -17.62
CA ALA A 730 10.49 7.37 -18.96
C ALA A 730 9.00 7.10 -19.18
N TYR A 731 8.43 6.09 -18.52
CA TYR A 731 7.04 5.65 -18.64
C TYR A 731 6.24 5.89 -17.34
N HIS A 732 4.97 6.30 -17.46
CA HIS A 732 4.03 6.53 -16.34
C HIS A 732 3.87 5.30 -15.45
N ASN A 733 3.62 4.15 -16.07
CA ASN A 733 3.11 2.95 -15.40
C ASN A 733 4.09 2.29 -14.40
N VAL A 734 5.34 2.73 -14.41
CA VAL A 734 6.42 2.26 -13.53
C VAL A 734 7.02 3.39 -12.68
N SER A 735 6.42 4.58 -12.69
CA SER A 735 6.94 5.76 -12.00
C SER A 735 6.67 5.76 -10.50
N GLY A 736 7.56 6.40 -9.73
CA GLY A 736 7.39 6.59 -8.29
C GLY A 736 7.06 5.29 -7.54
N THR A 737 5.99 5.31 -6.76
CA THR A 737 5.51 4.15 -6.00
C THR A 737 4.85 3.05 -6.85
N ARG A 738 4.73 3.18 -8.19
CA ARG A 738 4.21 2.11 -9.08
C ARG A 738 5.26 1.02 -9.31
N CYS A 739 5.55 0.26 -8.24
CA CYS A 739 6.50 -0.84 -8.18
C CYS A 739 5.84 -2.12 -7.60
N ALA A 740 6.61 -3.17 -7.32
CA ALA A 740 6.09 -4.36 -6.65
C ALA A 740 5.54 -4.00 -5.25
N THR A 741 4.37 -4.53 -4.88
CA THR A 741 3.70 -4.15 -3.62
C THR A 741 4.28 -4.82 -2.37
N ASP A 742 5.29 -5.66 -2.55
CA ASP A 742 6.19 -6.25 -1.55
C ASP A 742 7.63 -5.69 -1.68
N PHE A 743 7.71 -4.46 -2.23
CA PHE A 743 8.87 -3.56 -2.26
C PHE A 743 8.51 -2.10 -1.94
N VAL A 744 7.22 -1.74 -2.04
CA VAL A 744 6.75 -0.35 -2.00
C VAL A 744 6.80 0.28 -0.60
N GLU A 745 6.85 -0.54 0.45
CA GLU A 745 6.94 -0.06 1.84
C GLU A 745 8.39 0.14 2.30
N LEU A 746 9.39 -0.44 1.61
CA LEU A 746 10.81 -0.22 1.90
C LEU A 746 11.19 1.26 2.12
N PRO A 747 10.76 2.23 1.27
CA PRO A 747 11.15 3.63 1.44
C PRO A 747 10.45 4.31 2.62
N SER A 748 9.23 3.89 2.97
CA SER A 748 8.44 4.46 4.06
C SER A 748 8.84 3.89 5.42
N ILE A 749 8.96 2.56 5.55
CA ILE A 749 9.45 1.91 6.77
C ILE A 749 10.90 2.31 7.08
N LEU A 750 11.75 2.53 6.07
CA LEU A 750 13.10 3.01 6.30
C LEU A 750 13.13 4.42 6.94
N MET A 751 12.12 5.27 6.70
CA MET A 751 11.98 6.55 7.41
C MET A 751 11.62 6.36 8.89
N GLU A 752 10.83 5.33 9.23
CA GLU A 752 10.58 4.93 10.63
C GLU A 752 11.90 4.52 11.33
N HIS A 753 12.77 3.74 10.66
CA HIS A 753 14.08 3.40 11.24
C HIS A 753 14.99 4.64 11.42
N PHE A 754 14.95 5.64 10.54
CA PHE A 754 15.70 6.89 10.74
C PHE A 754 15.26 7.65 12.01
N LEU A 755 13.99 7.61 12.41
CA LEU A 755 13.50 8.19 13.67
C LEU A 755 14.10 7.53 14.94
N SER A 756 14.61 6.30 14.84
CA SER A 756 15.32 5.65 15.96
C SER A 756 16.71 6.23 16.24
N SER A 757 17.23 7.09 15.36
CA SER A 757 18.62 7.54 15.41
C SER A 757 18.84 8.82 16.22
N PRO A 758 19.81 8.85 17.17
CA PRO A 758 20.20 10.08 17.85
C PRO A 758 20.54 11.22 16.89
N ALA A 759 21.29 10.94 15.82
CA ALA A 759 21.78 11.95 14.89
C ALA A 759 20.69 12.53 13.97
N VAL A 760 19.66 11.74 13.64
CA VAL A 760 18.49 12.23 12.89
C VAL A 760 17.58 13.06 13.81
N ILE A 761 17.36 12.59 15.03
CA ILE A 761 16.59 13.33 16.05
C ILE A 761 17.28 14.66 16.40
N ASP A 762 18.62 14.70 16.39
CA ASP A 762 19.42 15.92 16.52
C ASP A 762 19.20 16.95 15.39
N VAL A 763 18.70 16.52 14.22
CA VAL A 763 18.33 17.35 13.06
C VAL A 763 16.85 17.75 13.06
N VAL A 764 15.98 16.82 13.48
CA VAL A 764 14.52 16.90 13.36
C VAL A 764 13.84 17.50 14.59
N ALA A 765 14.19 17.05 15.80
CA ALA A 765 13.45 17.40 17.01
C ALA A 765 13.92 18.76 17.58
N ARG A 766 13.01 19.73 17.69
CA ARG A 766 13.28 21.07 18.22
C ARG A 766 12.12 21.58 19.06
N HIS A 767 12.41 22.02 20.27
CA HIS A 767 11.40 22.56 21.18
C HIS A 767 10.76 23.82 20.58
N TYR A 768 9.45 23.77 20.33
CA TYR A 768 8.75 24.73 19.47
C TYR A 768 8.98 26.20 19.86
N GLY A 769 9.05 26.49 21.17
CA GLY A 769 9.22 27.85 21.71
C GLY A 769 10.63 28.22 22.20
N THR A 770 11.63 27.32 22.12
CA THR A 770 13.01 27.61 22.60
C THR A 770 14.13 27.11 21.69
N ASP A 771 13.80 26.38 20.63
CA ASP A 771 14.71 25.65 19.72
C ASP A 771 15.69 24.66 20.40
N ALA A 772 15.45 24.32 21.67
CA ALA A 772 16.24 23.32 22.37
C ALA A 772 16.12 21.95 21.68
N LYS A 773 17.23 21.22 21.57
CA LYS A 773 17.24 19.83 21.10
C LYS A 773 16.50 18.92 22.07
N LEU A 774 15.85 17.88 21.57
CA LEU A 774 15.29 16.81 22.40
C LEU A 774 16.44 16.02 23.08
N PRO A 775 16.47 15.90 24.43
CA PRO A 775 17.40 15.01 25.09
C PRO A 775 17.12 13.55 24.69
N TYR A 776 18.01 12.95 23.90
CA TYR A 776 17.75 11.65 23.28
C TYR A 776 17.47 10.53 24.30
N GLU A 777 17.97 10.61 25.53
CA GLU A 777 17.68 9.66 26.62
C GLU A 777 16.16 9.52 26.91
N HIS A 778 15.40 10.61 26.78
CA HIS A 778 13.93 10.59 26.89
C HIS A 778 13.32 9.73 25.77
N LEU A 779 13.79 9.90 24.53
CA LEU A 779 13.33 9.14 23.39
C LEU A 779 13.82 7.68 23.42
N GLU A 780 15.06 7.42 23.87
CA GLU A 780 15.56 6.05 24.04
C GLU A 780 14.65 5.28 25.01
N THR A 781 14.25 5.93 26.12
CA THR A 781 13.31 5.37 27.09
C THR A 781 11.91 5.18 26.50
N HIS A 782 11.38 6.15 25.74
CA HIS A 782 10.08 6.02 25.08
C HIS A 782 10.06 4.86 24.06
N LEU A 783 11.08 4.79 23.21
CA LEU A 783 11.24 3.72 22.21
C LEU A 783 11.55 2.37 22.85
N ALA A 784 12.25 2.32 23.97
CA ALA A 784 12.48 1.08 24.72
C ALA A 784 11.19 0.61 25.40
N ALA A 785 10.37 1.53 25.89
CA ALA A 785 9.04 1.23 26.41
C ALA A 785 8.11 0.71 25.31
N SER A 786 7.98 1.44 24.19
CA SER A 786 7.10 1.08 23.07
C SER A 786 7.43 -0.31 22.49
N LYS A 787 8.69 -0.54 22.05
CA LYS A 787 9.13 -1.82 21.46
C LYS A 787 9.28 -2.99 22.45
N SER A 788 8.85 -2.85 23.70
CA SER A 788 9.13 -3.81 24.78
C SER A 788 8.39 -5.15 24.69
N LEU A 789 7.35 -5.25 23.85
CA LEU A 789 6.58 -6.48 23.55
C LEU A 789 6.47 -6.75 22.03
N GLU A 790 7.24 -6.01 21.21
CA GLU A 790 7.24 -6.07 19.74
C GLU A 790 7.43 -7.50 19.19
N GLY A 791 8.08 -8.40 19.93
CA GLY A 791 8.22 -9.81 19.54
C GLY A 791 6.89 -10.57 19.50
N LEU A 792 5.92 -10.26 20.37
CA LEU A 792 4.57 -10.85 20.33
C LEU A 792 3.79 -10.33 19.12
N ASP A 793 3.81 -9.02 18.89
CA ASP A 793 3.04 -8.40 17.82
C ASP A 793 3.59 -8.81 16.44
N THR A 794 4.92 -8.81 16.25
CA THR A 794 5.56 -9.34 15.05
C THR A 794 5.22 -10.82 14.82
N TYR A 795 5.24 -11.64 15.87
CA TYR A 795 4.95 -13.08 15.72
C TYR A 795 3.47 -13.37 15.42
N HIS A 796 2.54 -12.57 15.97
CA HIS A 796 1.13 -12.60 15.58
C HIS A 796 0.90 -12.11 14.14
N GLN A 797 1.67 -11.13 13.66
CA GLN A 797 1.65 -10.73 12.25
C GLN A 797 2.12 -11.86 11.32
N ILE A 798 3.12 -12.65 11.72
CA ILE A 798 3.56 -13.86 10.98
C ILE A 798 2.44 -14.92 10.96
N GLN A 799 1.70 -15.09 12.06
CA GLN A 799 0.54 -15.98 12.13
C GLN A 799 -0.56 -15.56 11.15
N LEU A 800 -0.91 -14.27 11.10
CA LEU A 800 -1.90 -13.73 10.16
C LEU A 800 -1.44 -13.84 8.70
N ALA A 801 -0.16 -13.63 8.40
CA ALA A 801 0.40 -13.85 7.07
C ALA A 801 0.38 -15.33 6.65
N THR A 802 0.60 -16.25 7.61
CA THR A 802 0.53 -17.70 7.38
C THR A 802 -0.91 -18.13 7.10
N LEU A 803 -1.87 -17.64 7.90
CA LEU A 803 -3.30 -17.85 7.70
C LEU A 803 -3.76 -17.38 6.30
N ASP A 804 -3.34 -16.16 5.91
CA ASP A 804 -3.65 -15.57 4.61
C ASP A 804 -3.17 -16.42 3.43
N GLN A 805 -1.94 -16.94 3.48
CA GLN A 805 -1.44 -17.86 2.44
C GLN A 805 -2.21 -19.19 2.41
N VAL A 806 -2.55 -19.76 3.58
CA VAL A 806 -3.26 -21.04 3.67
C VAL A 806 -4.71 -20.92 3.17
N TYR A 807 -5.40 -19.82 3.48
CA TYR A 807 -6.75 -19.52 2.99
C TYR A 807 -6.82 -19.28 1.49
N HIS A 808 -5.76 -18.75 0.88
CA HIS A 808 -5.70 -18.52 -0.57
C HIS A 808 -4.97 -19.62 -1.35
N SER A 809 -4.61 -20.72 -0.68
CA SER A 809 -4.09 -21.95 -1.28
C SER A 809 -5.21 -22.78 -1.96
N SER A 810 -4.84 -23.87 -2.62
CA SER A 810 -5.80 -24.83 -3.19
C SER A 810 -6.71 -25.51 -2.16
N ARG A 811 -6.47 -25.35 -0.85
CA ARG A 811 -7.35 -25.86 0.22
C ARG A 811 -8.76 -25.27 0.15
N ALA A 812 -8.91 -23.99 -0.23
CA ALA A 812 -10.22 -23.34 -0.32
C ALA A 812 -11.13 -23.88 -1.45
N ALA A 813 -10.58 -24.66 -2.39
CA ALA A 813 -11.38 -25.36 -3.39
C ALA A 813 -11.94 -26.72 -2.89
N GLN A 814 -11.51 -27.20 -1.72
CA GLN A 814 -11.89 -28.51 -1.19
C GLN A 814 -13.32 -28.49 -0.64
N ASP A 815 -14.09 -29.55 -0.93
CA ASP A 815 -15.41 -29.71 -0.34
C ASP A 815 -15.29 -30.01 1.17
N GLY A 816 -16.03 -29.28 1.99
CA GLY A 816 -15.90 -29.31 3.44
C GLY A 816 -14.72 -28.49 4.00
N PHE A 817 -14.20 -27.50 3.25
CA PHE A 817 -13.27 -26.50 3.79
C PHE A 817 -13.89 -25.74 4.98
N ASP A 818 -13.31 -25.90 6.16
CA ASP A 818 -13.67 -25.21 7.41
C ASP A 818 -12.60 -24.17 7.75
N SER A 819 -12.96 -22.89 7.70
CA SER A 819 -12.07 -21.76 8.01
C SER A 819 -11.62 -21.76 9.47
N SER A 820 -12.48 -22.20 10.39
CA SER A 820 -12.25 -22.20 11.84
C SER A 820 -11.31 -23.32 12.24
N ALA A 821 -11.47 -24.52 11.69
CA ALA A 821 -10.56 -25.63 11.89
C ALA A 821 -9.14 -25.33 11.36
N VAL A 822 -9.04 -24.65 10.21
CA VAL A 822 -7.75 -24.17 9.66
C VAL A 822 -7.13 -23.11 10.57
N TYR A 823 -7.92 -22.19 11.12
CA TYR A 823 -7.44 -21.17 12.06
C TYR A 823 -6.88 -21.81 13.34
N ALA A 824 -7.66 -22.71 13.96
CA ALA A 824 -7.28 -23.38 15.20
C ALA A 824 -6.02 -24.27 15.03
N ALA A 825 -5.84 -24.91 13.87
CA ALA A 825 -4.63 -25.66 13.57
C ALA A 825 -3.38 -24.76 13.53
N ILE A 826 -3.45 -23.61 12.84
CA ILE A 826 -2.32 -22.67 12.74
C ILE A 826 -2.01 -22.03 14.10
N ASP A 827 -3.02 -21.68 14.89
CA ASP A 827 -2.81 -21.14 16.25
C ASP A 827 -2.15 -22.18 17.18
N GLY A 828 -2.55 -23.46 17.08
CA GLY A 828 -1.90 -24.57 17.80
C GLY A 828 -0.45 -24.83 17.38
N GLU A 829 -0.15 -24.80 16.08
CA GLU A 829 1.21 -24.95 15.53
C GLU A 829 2.15 -23.77 15.89
N MET A 830 1.57 -22.60 16.18
CA MET A 830 2.31 -21.37 16.51
C MET A 830 2.42 -21.08 18.01
N THR A 831 1.97 -21.97 18.89
CA THR A 831 2.13 -21.86 20.35
C THR A 831 3.55 -21.50 20.84
N LEU A 832 3.62 -20.80 21.97
CA LEU A 832 4.82 -20.27 22.64
C LEU A 832 5.07 -20.93 24.02
N GLY A 833 4.35 -22.01 24.34
CA GLY A 833 4.56 -22.89 25.50
C GLY A 833 3.54 -24.03 25.48
N ALA A 834 3.74 -25.04 26.34
CA ALA A 834 2.81 -26.17 26.43
C ALA A 834 1.43 -25.81 27.01
N ASP A 835 1.35 -24.69 27.76
CA ASP A 835 0.19 -24.30 28.57
C ASP A 835 -0.38 -22.90 28.22
N ASP A 836 -0.16 -22.39 27.00
CA ASP A 836 -0.82 -21.13 26.56
C ASP A 836 -2.24 -21.34 26.01
N GLY A 837 -2.48 -22.47 25.33
CA GLY A 837 -3.75 -22.76 24.67
C GLY A 837 -3.92 -22.05 23.33
N GLY A 838 -2.83 -21.55 22.73
CA GLY A 838 -2.83 -20.75 21.51
C GLY A 838 -2.50 -19.27 21.75
N LEU A 839 -2.21 -18.52 20.67
CA LEU A 839 -2.12 -17.05 20.74
C LEU A 839 -3.51 -16.39 20.79
N THR A 840 -4.53 -17.06 20.22
CA THR A 840 -5.84 -16.45 19.95
C THR A 840 -7.04 -17.37 20.10
N SER A 841 -6.85 -18.69 20.13
CA SER A 841 -7.92 -19.67 20.31
C SER A 841 -8.24 -19.91 21.79
N SER A 842 -9.40 -20.52 22.04
CA SER A 842 -9.71 -21.19 23.31
C SER A 842 -10.88 -22.16 23.12
N SER A 843 -10.67 -23.45 23.39
CA SER A 843 -11.72 -24.49 23.35
C SER A 843 -12.78 -24.35 24.46
N ASP A 844 -12.42 -23.69 25.56
CA ASP A 844 -13.11 -23.85 26.84
C ASP A 844 -14.18 -22.77 27.10
N GLY A 845 -14.62 -22.06 26.06
CA GLY A 845 -15.63 -21.00 26.14
C GLY A 845 -17.06 -21.52 25.98
N PRO A 846 -18.08 -20.84 26.54
CA PRO A 846 -19.50 -21.18 26.30
C PRO A 846 -19.97 -20.80 24.89
N VAL A 847 -19.21 -19.96 24.18
CA VAL A 847 -19.43 -19.56 22.78
C VAL A 847 -18.11 -19.80 22.02
N PRO A 848 -18.12 -20.48 20.85
CA PRO A 848 -16.93 -20.64 20.03
C PRO A 848 -16.38 -19.31 19.51
N VAL A 849 -15.05 -19.22 19.38
CA VAL A 849 -14.35 -18.06 18.82
C VAL A 849 -13.99 -18.28 17.36
N HIS A 850 -14.19 -17.25 16.54
CA HIS A 850 -13.87 -17.25 15.11
C HIS A 850 -13.11 -15.97 14.71
N PRO A 851 -11.90 -15.70 15.26
CA PRO A 851 -11.21 -14.43 15.03
C PRO A 851 -10.84 -14.20 13.56
N GLN A 852 -10.76 -15.26 12.73
CA GLN A 852 -10.57 -15.12 11.28
C GLN A 852 -11.64 -14.26 10.61
N THR A 853 -12.86 -14.26 11.17
CA THR A 853 -13.98 -13.48 10.64
C THR A 853 -13.80 -11.98 10.86
N LYS A 854 -12.85 -11.57 11.70
CA LYS A 854 -12.50 -10.17 11.98
C LYS A 854 -11.29 -9.70 11.14
N PHE A 855 -10.65 -10.59 10.38
CA PHE A 855 -9.44 -10.30 9.62
C PHE A 855 -9.77 -9.68 8.24
N SER A 856 -10.20 -8.41 8.24
CA SER A 856 -10.63 -7.64 7.07
C SER A 856 -9.68 -7.68 5.87
N HIS A 857 -8.38 -7.77 6.12
CA HIS A 857 -7.32 -7.85 5.12
C HIS A 857 -7.47 -9.04 4.17
N LEU A 858 -8.16 -10.12 4.59
CA LEU A 858 -8.46 -11.26 3.71
C LEU A 858 -9.18 -10.84 2.43
N PHE A 859 -10.01 -9.79 2.45
CA PHE A 859 -10.61 -9.27 1.22
C PHE A 859 -9.64 -8.34 0.47
N GLY A 860 -9.28 -7.18 1.03
CA GLY A 860 -8.53 -6.14 0.32
C GLY A 860 -7.07 -6.47 0.00
N TYR A 861 -6.45 -7.39 0.74
CA TYR A 861 -5.03 -7.76 0.64
C TYR A 861 -4.82 -9.28 0.60
N GLY A 862 -5.87 -10.06 0.31
CA GLY A 862 -5.83 -11.51 0.34
C GLY A 862 -4.69 -12.10 -0.50
N SER A 863 -3.96 -13.06 0.07
CA SER A 863 -2.70 -13.67 -0.38
C SER A 863 -1.47 -12.74 -0.44
N THR A 864 -1.55 -11.52 0.08
CA THR A 864 -0.42 -10.56 0.07
C THR A 864 0.02 -10.07 1.45
N TYR A 865 -0.59 -10.51 2.56
CA TYR A 865 -0.33 -9.94 3.89
C TYR A 865 1.12 -10.12 4.40
N TYR A 866 1.87 -11.07 3.84
CA TYR A 866 3.29 -11.24 4.12
C TYR A 866 4.17 -10.07 3.64
N SER A 867 3.70 -9.24 2.70
CA SER A 867 4.50 -8.17 2.08
C SER A 867 5.02 -7.18 3.11
N TYR A 868 4.17 -6.80 4.07
CA TYR A 868 4.50 -5.90 5.17
C TYR A 868 5.64 -6.43 6.05
N LEU A 869 5.70 -7.75 6.25
CA LEU A 869 6.80 -8.41 6.98
C LEU A 869 8.08 -8.47 6.13
N LEU A 870 7.95 -8.68 4.82
CA LEU A 870 9.07 -8.73 3.88
C LEU A 870 9.74 -7.36 3.78
N ASP A 871 8.98 -6.32 3.48
CA ASP A 871 9.47 -4.95 3.42
C ASP A 871 10.06 -4.49 4.76
N ARG A 872 9.46 -4.84 5.91
CA ARG A 872 10.05 -4.58 7.24
C ARG A 872 11.42 -5.24 7.43
N ALA A 873 11.57 -6.50 7.03
CA ALA A 873 12.85 -7.22 7.11
C ALA A 873 13.91 -6.60 6.16
N ILE A 874 13.49 -6.16 4.97
CA ILE A 874 14.38 -5.48 4.01
C ILE A 874 14.78 -4.10 4.53
N ALA A 875 13.83 -3.29 5.03
CA ALA A 875 14.09 -1.94 5.55
C ALA A 875 15.02 -1.96 6.77
N SER A 876 14.77 -2.86 7.72
CA SER A 876 15.64 -3.11 8.88
C SER A 876 17.06 -3.49 8.44
N ARG A 877 17.19 -4.38 7.44
CA ARG A 877 18.50 -4.78 6.91
C ARG A 877 19.22 -3.66 6.14
N VAL A 878 18.50 -2.88 5.33
CA VAL A 878 19.06 -1.72 4.61
C VAL A 878 19.52 -0.65 5.59
N PHE A 879 18.74 -0.38 6.65
CA PHE A 879 19.16 0.53 7.71
C PHE A 879 20.45 0.03 8.40
N LYS A 880 20.47 -1.24 8.81
CA LYS A 880 21.60 -1.91 9.47
C LYS A 880 22.90 -1.81 8.67
N ASP A 881 22.86 -2.18 7.38
CA ASP A 881 24.07 -2.31 6.57
C ASP A 881 24.57 -0.96 6.00
N LEU A 882 23.68 0.00 5.75
CA LEU A 882 24.03 1.27 5.09
C LEU A 882 24.07 2.48 6.03
N PHE A 883 23.19 2.55 7.04
CA PHE A 883 22.88 3.79 7.77
C PHE A 883 23.14 3.72 9.28
N GLU A 884 23.13 2.54 9.90
CA GLU A 884 23.24 2.35 11.36
C GLU A 884 24.57 2.86 11.96
N ARG A 885 25.62 3.02 11.14
CA ARG A 885 26.91 3.64 11.53
C ARG A 885 26.96 5.14 11.26
N ASP A 886 26.29 5.59 10.21
CA ASP A 886 26.28 6.98 9.73
C ASP A 886 24.93 7.25 9.04
N PRO A 887 23.90 7.67 9.80
CA PRO A 887 22.52 7.76 9.31
C PRO A 887 22.27 9.07 8.54
N LEU A 888 23.28 9.93 8.40
CA LEU A 888 23.26 11.11 7.54
C LEU A 888 24.26 10.95 6.38
N SER A 889 24.72 9.72 6.11
CA SER A 889 25.71 9.44 5.07
C SER A 889 25.17 9.69 3.68
N ARG A 890 25.55 10.81 3.08
CA ARG A 890 25.21 11.16 1.70
C ARG A 890 25.59 10.06 0.70
N GLY A 891 26.73 9.39 0.91
CA GLY A 891 27.16 8.27 0.05
C GLY A 891 26.31 7.00 0.17
N ALA A 892 25.59 6.81 1.27
CA ALA A 892 24.60 5.74 1.42
C ALA A 892 23.23 6.16 0.88
N GLY A 893 22.83 7.41 1.13
CA GLY A 893 21.60 7.99 0.59
C GLY A 893 21.63 8.12 -0.94
N ASP A 894 22.77 8.43 -1.56
CA ASP A 894 22.94 8.40 -3.02
C ASP A 894 22.76 6.98 -3.57
N LYS A 895 23.29 5.92 -2.93
CA LYS A 895 23.03 4.52 -3.35
C LYS A 895 21.55 4.17 -3.30
N LEU A 896 20.86 4.58 -2.24
CA LEU A 896 19.41 4.40 -2.11
C LEU A 896 18.65 5.22 -3.15
N LYS A 897 19.10 6.43 -3.47
CA LYS A 897 18.55 7.27 -4.55
C LYS A 897 18.67 6.57 -5.91
N GLU A 898 19.76 5.84 -6.17
CA GLU A 898 19.91 5.02 -7.38
C GLU A 898 19.01 3.76 -7.40
N VAL A 899 18.45 3.32 -6.26
CA VAL A 899 17.43 2.26 -6.21
C VAL A 899 16.04 2.84 -6.45
N LEU A 900 15.64 3.84 -5.65
CA LEU A 900 14.36 4.55 -5.78
C LEU A 900 14.19 5.24 -7.14
N ARG A 901 15.31 5.49 -7.84
CA ARG A 901 15.41 6.07 -9.19
C ARG A 901 14.50 5.43 -10.22
N TYR A 902 14.32 4.12 -10.13
CA TYR A 902 13.66 3.32 -11.16
C TYR A 902 12.15 3.13 -10.96
N GLY A 903 11.60 3.41 -9.77
CA GLY A 903 10.24 3.00 -9.42
C GLY A 903 10.06 1.49 -9.64
N GLY A 904 9.05 1.10 -10.42
CA GLY A 904 8.85 -0.28 -10.90
C GLY A 904 9.57 -0.64 -12.21
N GLY A 905 10.37 0.27 -12.78
CA GLY A 905 10.96 0.15 -14.12
C GLY A 905 12.14 -0.82 -14.22
N LYS A 906 12.54 -1.42 -13.09
CA LYS A 906 13.61 -2.42 -12.97
C LYS A 906 13.28 -3.40 -11.85
N ASP A 907 13.77 -4.63 -11.97
CA ASP A 907 13.53 -5.68 -10.97
C ASP A 907 14.11 -5.35 -9.58
N ALA A 908 13.30 -5.53 -8.56
CA ALA A 908 13.62 -5.17 -7.17
C ALA A 908 14.64 -6.10 -6.51
N TRP A 909 14.70 -7.39 -6.88
CA TRP A 909 15.75 -8.29 -6.38
C TRP A 909 17.13 -7.91 -6.90
N SER A 910 17.22 -7.54 -8.19
CA SER A 910 18.42 -6.98 -8.81
C SER A 910 18.89 -5.69 -8.12
N LEU A 911 17.95 -4.79 -7.80
CA LEU A 911 18.23 -3.56 -7.06
C LEU A 911 18.72 -3.83 -5.62
N LEU A 912 18.08 -4.72 -4.87
CA LEU A 912 18.47 -5.07 -3.50
C LEU A 912 19.81 -5.81 -3.43
N ALA A 913 20.07 -6.74 -4.35
CA ALA A 913 21.36 -7.41 -4.48
C ALA A 913 22.49 -6.37 -4.69
N THR A 914 22.25 -5.36 -5.53
CA THR A 914 23.19 -4.27 -5.78
C THR A 914 23.36 -3.34 -4.57
N LEU A 915 22.27 -3.02 -3.86
CA LEU A 915 22.28 -2.12 -2.70
C LEU A 915 23.03 -2.71 -1.50
N LEU A 916 22.77 -3.98 -1.20
CA LEU A 916 23.34 -4.72 -0.06
C LEU A 916 24.66 -5.44 -0.40
N GLY A 917 25.01 -5.59 -1.68
CA GLY A 917 26.20 -6.31 -2.13
C GLY A 917 26.09 -7.84 -2.01
N ASP A 918 24.88 -8.38 -2.10
CA ASP A 918 24.59 -9.82 -1.93
C ASP A 918 23.93 -10.40 -3.20
N GLU A 919 24.77 -10.86 -4.13
CA GLU A 919 24.35 -11.48 -5.41
C GLU A 919 23.40 -12.69 -5.22
N ARG A 920 23.31 -13.30 -4.03
CA ARG A 920 22.37 -14.40 -3.75
C ARG A 920 20.91 -13.96 -3.77
N LEU A 921 20.64 -12.67 -3.62
CA LEU A 921 19.30 -12.09 -3.68
C LEU A 921 18.81 -11.91 -5.12
N LYS A 922 19.74 -11.77 -6.08
CA LYS A 922 19.54 -11.18 -7.41
C LYS A 922 18.51 -11.88 -8.30
N GLU A 923 18.48 -13.21 -8.26
CA GLU A 923 17.54 -14.05 -9.02
C GLU A 923 16.20 -14.25 -8.29
N GLY A 924 16.07 -13.70 -7.08
CA GLY A 924 14.88 -13.81 -6.24
C GLY A 924 14.54 -15.24 -5.81
N GLY A 925 13.23 -15.53 -5.79
CA GLY A 925 12.70 -16.87 -5.53
C GLY A 925 12.98 -17.42 -4.12
N ARG A 926 12.92 -18.75 -3.99
CA ARG A 926 12.96 -19.46 -2.69
C ARG A 926 14.19 -19.13 -1.85
N GLU A 927 15.38 -19.07 -2.45
CA GLU A 927 16.62 -18.79 -1.69
C GLU A 927 16.69 -17.34 -1.20
N ALA A 928 16.36 -16.36 -2.05
CA ALA A 928 16.36 -14.95 -1.66
C ALA A 928 15.32 -14.69 -0.55
N MET A 929 14.10 -15.20 -0.71
CA MET A 929 13.04 -15.12 0.31
C MET A 929 13.46 -15.79 1.64
N ARG A 930 14.16 -16.94 1.58
CA ARG A 930 14.75 -17.59 2.76
C ARG A 930 15.94 -16.82 3.36
N ILE A 931 16.63 -15.98 2.60
CA ILE A 931 17.70 -15.11 3.11
C ILE A 931 17.07 -13.95 3.86
N VAL A 932 16.08 -13.26 3.26
CA VAL A 932 15.36 -12.14 3.90
C VAL A 932 14.66 -12.60 5.19
N GLY A 933 13.95 -13.73 5.16
CA GLY A 933 13.29 -14.29 6.34
C GLY A 933 14.24 -14.72 7.47
N ARG A 934 15.55 -14.85 7.20
CA ARG A 934 16.57 -15.09 8.23
C ARG A 934 17.15 -13.81 8.82
N TRP A 935 16.98 -12.65 8.20
CA TRP A 935 17.44 -11.36 8.76
C TRP A 935 16.63 -10.96 9.99
N GLY A 936 15.36 -11.35 10.06
CA GLY A 936 14.43 -10.83 11.05
C GLY A 936 14.03 -9.37 10.74
N ILE A 937 13.22 -8.79 11.62
CA ILE A 937 12.69 -7.43 11.50
C ILE A 937 13.40 -6.44 12.46
N GLU A 938 14.24 -6.93 13.38
CA GLU A 938 14.51 -6.26 14.66
C GLU A 938 15.90 -5.60 14.83
N ASP A 939 15.92 -4.49 15.58
CA ASP A 939 17.10 -3.64 15.82
C ASP A 939 18.13 -4.31 16.77
N GLU A 940 18.84 -5.35 16.30
CA GLU A 940 19.73 -6.25 17.07
C GLU A 940 20.61 -5.59 18.15
N LYS A 941 21.13 -4.37 17.92
CA LYS A 941 21.97 -3.66 18.91
C LYS A 941 21.28 -3.45 20.25
N ARG A 942 19.96 -3.33 20.29
CA ARG A 942 19.19 -3.21 21.54
C ARG A 942 19.21 -4.51 22.34
N GLU A 943 19.17 -5.68 21.69
CA GLU A 943 19.33 -6.95 22.39
C GLU A 943 20.73 -7.12 22.97
N ALA A 944 21.78 -6.71 22.26
CA ALA A 944 23.16 -6.78 22.78
C ALA A 944 23.34 -5.91 24.05
N LYS A 945 22.75 -4.71 24.09
CA LYS A 945 22.75 -3.78 25.24
C LYS A 945 21.82 -4.22 26.39
N ALA A 946 20.97 -5.23 26.17
CA ALA A 946 20.06 -5.81 27.19
C ALA A 946 20.42 -7.25 27.61
N ARG A 947 21.46 -7.84 26.98
CA ARG A 947 22.11 -9.10 27.37
C ARG A 947 23.41 -8.88 28.17
N LEU A 948 23.84 -7.62 28.29
CA LEU A 948 24.92 -7.09 29.13
C LEU A 948 24.32 -6.38 30.35
#